data_AF-A0AAD6PZ93-F1
#
_entry.id   AF-A0AAD6PZ93-F1
#
_cell.length_a   1.000
_cell.length_b   1.000
_cell.length_c   1.000
_cell.angle_alpha   90.00
_cell.angle_beta   90.00
_cell.angle_gamma   90.00
#
_symmetry.space_group_name_H-M   'P 1'
#
loop_
_entity.id
_entity.type
_entity.pdbx_description
1 polymer ?
#
loop_
_entity_poly.entity_id
_entity_poly.type
_entity_poly.pdbx_seq_one_letter_code
_entity_poly.pdbx_strand_id
1 'polypeptide(L)'
;MDLQMKVAQAVHVLNHDTQSCNRVAANQWLVQFQQTDAVWEVATSILTSDHLHLQQQTPPPPFVSDLEVEFFAAQILKRKIQSEGHSLQLGVKDALLNALLVAAKRFSSGPPQLLTQICLALAALMLCALEHGKPIEQLFYSLRTLQSQDDGNVAVLEMLTVLPEEVVDTQNTDCRLLSHTPMVLEFLLEQSQKISDGGVQLHERNRKVLRCLLSWVRAGCFSEIPRDSLPTHPLLNFVFNSLQVPSSFDLAIEVLVELASGHEGLPQVLLSRVHFLKEVLLISALSSRDEKVISGLSCLMSEIGQAAPSLIVEASVEGLALADALLSCVAFPSEDWEIADSTLQFWSSLASYILGLDAEGAKNRKHSEDMLFSVFSALLDALLLRAQVDESTFIDESETVDLPDGLAHFRMNLVELLVDICQLLKPTRFVQKLFFGGWASPNVSIPWKEVETKLFALNVVSELILQESQVFDFSVIMQLVTIFSSIPPNKLKGFMCIVYRSLADVVGSYSKWISTFQTIARPLLLFLAAGISEPQSSNSCASALRKFCEDASTVIYEPANLEVLMWIGEALEKRQLPLEDEEEVVSAISMILGSVTNKELKNSLLARLLSSCYEAIGKLVNEGSSDSFRQNPAAYTQILNSAARGLYRWQCFGFYLICLCKKNET
;
A
#
# COMPACT_ATOMS: atom_id res chain seq x y z
N MET A 1 -4.56 54.08 -9.57
CA MET A 1 -5.69 54.02 -10.53
C MET A 1 -5.30 53.50 -11.93
N ASP A 2 -4.44 54.17 -12.72
CA ASP A 2 -4.14 53.71 -14.11
C ASP A 2 -3.52 52.30 -14.16
N LEU A 3 -2.55 52.00 -13.28
CA LEU A 3 -1.91 50.69 -13.26
C LEU A 3 -2.83 49.56 -12.75
N GLN A 4 -3.73 49.87 -11.81
CA GLN A 4 -4.72 48.91 -11.29
C GLN A 4 -5.69 48.45 -12.37
N MET A 5 -6.17 49.40 -13.20
CA MET A 5 -7.03 49.07 -14.33
C MET A 5 -6.30 48.21 -15.36
N LYS A 6 -5.01 48.45 -15.61
CA LYS A 6 -4.19 47.62 -16.51
C LYS A 6 -4.01 46.21 -15.96
N VAL A 7 -3.78 46.05 -14.65
CA VAL A 7 -3.71 44.73 -14.01
C VAL A 7 -5.05 44.00 -14.14
N ALA A 8 -6.16 44.67 -13.82
CA ALA A 8 -7.50 44.09 -13.94
C ALA A 8 -7.81 43.63 -15.38
N GLN A 9 -7.48 44.44 -16.37
CA GLN A 9 -7.63 44.09 -17.79
C GLN A 9 -6.74 42.91 -18.20
N ALA A 10 -5.48 42.90 -17.78
CA ALA A 10 -4.56 41.81 -18.10
C ALA A 10 -4.99 40.47 -17.46
N VAL A 11 -5.45 40.49 -16.20
CA VAL A 11 -6.00 39.29 -15.53
C VAL A 11 -7.25 38.80 -16.25
N HIS A 12 -8.15 39.71 -16.64
CA HIS A 12 -9.34 39.34 -17.39
C HIS A 12 -9.01 38.70 -18.74
N VAL A 13 -8.09 39.31 -19.51
CA VAL A 13 -7.62 38.75 -20.79
C VAL A 13 -7.00 37.38 -20.59
N LEU A 14 -6.18 37.20 -19.55
CA LEU A 14 -5.52 35.93 -19.25
C LEU A 14 -6.54 34.79 -19.03
N ASN A 15 -7.63 35.06 -18.32
CA ASN A 15 -8.60 34.04 -17.92
C ASN A 15 -9.71 33.81 -18.97
N HIS A 16 -10.13 34.86 -19.68
CA HIS A 16 -11.38 34.85 -20.49
C HIS A 16 -11.18 35.07 -21.99
N ASP A 17 -10.00 35.47 -22.46
CA ASP A 17 -9.79 35.72 -23.90
C ASP A 17 -9.70 34.40 -24.70
N THR A 18 -10.51 34.31 -25.75
CA THR A 18 -10.57 33.15 -26.65
C THR A 18 -9.28 32.93 -27.46
N GLN A 19 -8.49 33.98 -27.71
CA GLN A 19 -7.26 33.93 -28.48
C GLN A 19 -6.06 33.60 -27.58
N SER A 20 -5.36 32.50 -27.90
CA SER A 20 -4.18 32.07 -27.14
C SER A 20 -3.04 33.11 -27.16
N CYS A 21 -2.85 33.83 -28.26
CA CYS A 21 -1.82 34.87 -28.38
C CYS A 21 -2.05 36.03 -27.39
N ASN A 22 -3.30 36.45 -27.17
CA ASN A 22 -3.63 37.52 -26.23
C ASN A 22 -3.40 37.07 -24.79
N ARG A 23 -3.78 35.83 -24.45
CA ARG A 23 -3.49 35.23 -23.14
C ARG A 23 -1.99 35.15 -22.84
N VAL A 24 -1.19 34.77 -23.83
CA VAL A 24 0.29 34.75 -23.68
C VAL A 24 0.84 36.16 -23.47
N ALA A 25 0.39 37.14 -24.25
CA ALA A 25 0.82 38.53 -24.09
C ALA A 25 0.43 39.10 -22.71
N ALA A 26 -0.78 38.84 -22.25
CA ALA A 26 -1.25 39.23 -20.92
C ALA A 26 -0.43 38.57 -19.80
N ASN A 27 -0.14 37.27 -19.91
CA ASN A 27 0.72 36.58 -18.94
C ASN A 27 2.15 37.16 -18.92
N GLN A 28 2.74 37.41 -20.09
CA GLN A 28 4.08 38.01 -20.18
C GLN A 28 4.13 39.39 -19.51
N TRP A 29 3.10 40.21 -19.75
CA TRP A 29 2.99 41.51 -19.10
C TRP A 29 2.82 41.38 -17.58
N LEU A 30 1.99 40.45 -17.10
CA LEU A 30 1.82 40.21 -15.66
C LEU A 30 3.11 39.68 -15.00
N VAL A 31 3.90 38.85 -15.69
CA VAL A 31 5.21 38.39 -15.22
C VAL A 31 6.22 39.56 -15.15
N GLN A 32 6.21 40.47 -16.12
CA GLN A 32 7.03 41.67 -16.05
C GLN A 32 6.58 42.58 -14.90
N PHE A 33 5.27 42.76 -14.72
CA PHE A 33 4.71 43.51 -13.61
C PHE A 33 5.14 42.93 -12.26
N GLN A 34 5.17 41.60 -12.09
CA GLN A 34 5.64 40.91 -10.87
C GLN A 34 7.04 41.34 -10.43
N GLN A 35 7.92 41.71 -11.36
CA GLN A 35 9.29 42.11 -11.08
C GLN A 35 9.41 43.59 -10.66
N THR A 36 8.33 44.37 -10.73
CA THR A 36 8.34 45.81 -10.42
C THR A 36 8.03 46.09 -8.95
N ASP A 37 8.53 47.19 -8.41
CA ASP A 37 8.20 47.66 -7.05
C ASP A 37 6.74 48.14 -6.93
N ALA A 38 6.12 48.51 -8.05
CA ALA A 38 4.73 48.95 -8.10
C ALA A 38 3.73 47.89 -7.60
N VAL A 39 4.13 46.61 -7.61
CA VAL A 39 3.34 45.49 -7.09
C VAL A 39 2.92 45.71 -5.64
N TRP A 40 3.83 46.21 -4.79
CA TRP A 40 3.56 46.40 -3.36
C TRP A 40 2.34 47.31 -3.15
N GLU A 41 2.32 48.46 -3.82
CA GLU A 41 1.25 49.44 -3.70
C GLU A 41 -0.03 48.98 -4.41
N VAL A 42 0.10 48.47 -5.64
CA VAL A 42 -1.04 48.11 -6.49
C VAL A 42 -1.80 46.91 -5.93
N ALA A 43 -1.10 45.84 -5.54
CA ALA A 43 -1.73 44.65 -4.98
C ALA A 43 -2.38 44.95 -3.63
N THR A 44 -1.67 45.68 -2.75
CA THR A 44 -2.23 46.09 -1.45
C THR A 44 -3.49 46.93 -1.63
N SER A 45 -3.45 47.91 -2.54
CA SER A 45 -4.60 48.77 -2.79
C SER A 45 -5.79 48.02 -3.40
N ILE A 46 -5.57 47.02 -4.28
CA ILE A 46 -6.65 46.16 -4.79
C ILE A 46 -7.34 45.42 -3.62
N LEU A 47 -6.55 44.86 -2.71
CA LEU A 47 -7.07 44.08 -1.58
C LEU A 47 -7.77 44.94 -0.50
N THR A 48 -7.39 46.21 -0.33
CA THR A 48 -7.96 47.09 0.70
C THR A 48 -9.03 48.06 0.20
N SER A 49 -9.24 48.17 -1.13
CA SER A 49 -10.21 49.13 -1.69
C SER A 49 -11.66 48.69 -1.42
N ASP A 50 -12.46 49.57 -0.83
CA ASP A 50 -13.86 49.27 -0.51
C ASP A 50 -14.74 49.35 -1.78
N HIS A 51 -15.51 48.30 -2.09
CA HIS A 51 -16.36 48.24 -3.31
C HIS A 51 -17.39 49.39 -3.39
N LEU A 52 -17.69 50.04 -2.25
CA LEU A 52 -18.64 51.14 -2.17
C LEU A 52 -18.25 52.38 -2.99
N HIS A 53 -16.97 52.55 -3.33
CA HIS A 53 -16.52 53.70 -4.12
C HIS A 53 -16.61 53.47 -5.65
N LEU A 54 -16.66 52.23 -6.13
CA LEU A 54 -16.77 51.92 -7.55
C LEU A 54 -18.22 51.82 -8.04
N GLN A 55 -19.18 51.57 -7.14
CA GLN A 55 -20.61 51.53 -7.48
C GLN A 55 -21.24 52.91 -7.71
N GLN A 56 -20.60 54.00 -7.26
CA GLN A 56 -21.09 55.38 -7.52
C GLN A 56 -20.65 55.93 -8.88
N GLN A 57 -19.85 55.20 -9.65
CA GLN A 57 -19.52 55.58 -11.03
C GLN A 57 -20.31 54.69 -12.00
N THR A 58 -21.49 55.16 -12.39
CA THR A 58 -22.22 54.61 -13.54
C THR A 58 -21.51 54.97 -14.85
N PRO A 59 -21.34 54.02 -15.82
CA PRO A 59 -21.65 52.59 -15.75
C PRO A 59 -20.45 51.75 -15.27
N PRO A 60 -20.68 50.58 -14.62
CA PRO A 60 -19.62 49.63 -14.34
C PRO A 60 -19.02 49.12 -15.65
N PRO A 61 -17.68 49.00 -15.79
CA PRO A 61 -17.10 48.33 -16.95
C PRO A 61 -17.62 46.87 -16.99
N PRO A 62 -18.10 46.35 -18.13
CA PRO A 62 -19.08 45.26 -18.09
C PRO A 62 -18.52 43.84 -17.87
N PHE A 63 -17.24 43.66 -17.52
CA PHE A 63 -16.58 42.37 -17.73
C PHE A 63 -15.54 41.89 -16.72
N VAL A 64 -15.21 42.63 -15.66
CA VAL A 64 -14.15 42.18 -14.73
C VAL A 64 -14.76 41.51 -13.50
N SER A 65 -14.45 40.22 -13.30
CA SER A 65 -14.70 39.55 -12.02
C SER A 65 -13.69 40.09 -11.01
N ASP A 66 -14.12 41.02 -10.15
CA ASP A 66 -13.25 41.66 -9.15
C ASP A 66 -12.51 40.63 -8.28
N LEU A 67 -13.14 39.48 -8.00
CA LEU A 67 -12.58 38.39 -7.20
C LEU A 67 -11.34 37.73 -7.85
N GLU A 68 -11.26 37.64 -9.18
CA GLU A 68 -10.08 37.09 -9.88
C GLU A 68 -8.88 38.03 -9.77
N VAL A 69 -9.14 39.33 -9.82
CA VAL A 69 -8.11 40.37 -9.69
C VAL A 69 -7.62 40.43 -8.25
N GLU A 70 -8.52 40.30 -7.27
CA GLU A 70 -8.18 40.21 -5.85
C GLU A 70 -7.39 38.92 -5.53
N PHE A 71 -7.75 37.79 -6.13
CA PHE A 71 -6.99 36.55 -6.00
C PHE A 71 -5.58 36.67 -6.58
N PHE A 72 -5.45 37.23 -7.78
CA PHE A 72 -4.15 37.54 -8.37
C PHE A 72 -3.33 38.47 -7.46
N ALA A 73 -3.95 39.52 -6.90
CA ALA A 73 -3.32 40.46 -5.99
C ALA A 73 -2.83 39.80 -4.68
N ALA A 74 -3.58 38.87 -4.11
CA ALA A 74 -3.13 38.11 -2.95
C ALA A 74 -1.95 37.18 -3.28
N GLN A 75 -2.03 36.46 -4.40
CA GLN A 75 -1.01 35.50 -4.83
C GLN A 75 0.33 36.19 -5.19
N ILE A 76 0.27 37.30 -5.91
CA ILE A 76 1.46 38.07 -6.28
C ILE A 76 2.13 38.68 -5.04
N LEU A 77 1.33 39.17 -4.09
CA LEU A 77 1.83 39.77 -2.87
C LEU A 77 2.51 38.72 -1.99
N LYS A 78 1.92 37.52 -1.81
CA LYS A 78 2.59 36.37 -1.16
C LYS A 78 3.97 36.12 -1.79
N ARG A 79 4.02 35.95 -3.12
CA ARG A 79 5.27 35.63 -3.83
C ARG A 79 6.32 36.72 -3.64
N LYS A 80 5.93 37.99 -3.73
CA LYS A 80 6.85 39.11 -3.57
C LYS A 80 7.37 39.25 -2.14
N ILE A 81 6.55 38.94 -1.13
CA ILE A 81 6.98 38.85 0.26
C ILE A 81 8.02 37.74 0.44
N GLN A 82 7.78 36.56 -0.12
CA GLN A 82 8.74 35.45 -0.01
C GLN A 82 10.08 35.75 -0.72
N SER A 83 10.06 36.45 -1.86
CA SER A 83 11.29 36.74 -2.62
C SER A 83 12.06 37.96 -2.12
N GLU A 84 11.36 39.03 -1.73
CA GLU A 84 11.95 40.34 -1.46
C GLU A 84 11.57 40.89 -0.06
N GLY A 85 10.78 40.17 0.73
CA GLY A 85 10.27 40.67 2.02
C GLY A 85 11.35 40.95 3.06
N HIS A 86 12.48 40.25 3.00
CA HIS A 86 13.61 40.46 3.94
C HIS A 86 14.22 41.86 3.80
N SER A 87 14.30 42.41 2.58
CA SER A 87 14.93 43.70 2.29
C SER A 87 14.05 44.92 2.58
N LEU A 88 12.77 44.71 2.92
CA LEU A 88 11.85 45.80 3.24
C LEU A 88 12.20 46.48 4.58
N GLN A 89 12.03 47.80 4.62
CA GLN A 89 12.14 48.58 5.86
C GLN A 89 11.01 48.23 6.84
N LEU A 90 11.30 48.30 8.15
CA LEU A 90 10.35 47.91 9.21
C LEU A 90 8.99 48.63 9.10
N GLY A 91 8.99 49.95 8.85
CA GLY A 91 7.74 50.71 8.71
C GLY A 91 6.87 50.30 7.51
N VAL A 92 7.50 49.81 6.43
CA VAL A 92 6.77 49.26 5.27
C VAL A 92 6.18 47.89 5.60
N LYS A 93 6.91 47.07 6.38
CA LYS A 93 6.40 45.78 6.89
C LYS A 93 5.18 45.99 7.78
N ASP A 94 5.20 46.97 8.69
CA ASP A 94 4.06 47.29 9.55
C ASP A 94 2.84 47.80 8.77
N ALA A 95 3.05 48.67 7.77
CA ALA A 95 1.98 49.14 6.90
C ALA A 95 1.35 47.98 6.11
N LEU A 96 2.19 47.08 5.58
CA LEU A 96 1.74 45.91 4.83
C LEU A 96 0.99 44.90 5.71
N LEU A 97 1.44 44.68 6.94
CA LEU A 97 0.74 43.85 7.93
C LEU A 97 -0.66 44.39 8.18
N ASN A 98 -0.80 45.69 8.46
CA ASN A 98 -2.10 46.31 8.68
C ASN A 98 -3.01 46.20 7.46
N ALA A 99 -2.47 46.42 6.26
CA ALA A 99 -3.26 46.34 5.03
C ALA A 99 -3.76 44.92 4.75
N LEU A 100 -2.92 43.91 4.96
CA LEU A 100 -3.30 42.51 4.83
C LEU A 100 -4.31 42.06 5.90
N LEU A 101 -4.22 42.57 7.14
CA LEU A 101 -5.22 42.32 8.18
C LEU A 101 -6.58 42.92 7.82
N VAL A 102 -6.59 44.13 7.25
CA VAL A 102 -7.81 44.75 6.71
C VAL A 102 -8.40 43.92 5.57
N ALA A 103 -7.56 43.42 4.66
CA ALA A 103 -7.99 42.52 3.59
C ALA A 103 -8.56 41.21 4.14
N ALA A 104 -7.87 40.56 5.09
CA ALA A 104 -8.34 39.31 5.70
C ALA A 104 -9.71 39.49 6.37
N LYS A 105 -9.92 40.62 7.06
CA LYS A 105 -11.24 40.97 7.60
C LYS A 105 -12.28 41.08 6.49
N ARG A 106 -12.00 41.89 5.46
CA ARG A 106 -12.93 42.12 4.35
C ARG A 106 -13.36 40.82 3.68
N PHE A 107 -12.43 39.88 3.50
CA PHE A 107 -12.70 38.60 2.84
C PHE A 107 -13.03 37.46 3.80
N SER A 108 -13.33 37.75 5.08
CA SER A 108 -13.77 36.74 6.06
C SER A 108 -15.08 36.04 5.62
N SER A 109 -15.96 36.78 4.94
CA SER A 109 -17.23 36.29 4.39
C SER A 109 -17.17 36.09 2.86
N GLY A 110 -15.97 36.17 2.28
CA GLY A 110 -15.70 36.02 0.85
C GLY A 110 -15.28 34.60 0.44
N PRO A 111 -14.74 34.42 -0.78
CA PRO A 111 -14.26 33.11 -1.24
C PRO A 111 -13.13 32.57 -0.34
N PRO A 112 -13.20 31.31 0.12
CA PRO A 112 -12.23 30.77 1.08
C PRO A 112 -10.81 30.76 0.51
N GLN A 113 -10.65 30.45 -0.78
CA GLN A 113 -9.35 30.41 -1.46
C GLN A 113 -8.64 31.77 -1.45
N LEU A 114 -9.40 32.87 -1.58
CA LEU A 114 -8.84 34.22 -1.52
C LEU A 114 -8.36 34.54 -0.11
N LEU A 115 -9.17 34.22 0.91
CA LEU A 115 -8.79 34.40 2.31
C LEU A 115 -7.53 33.60 2.65
N THR A 116 -7.44 32.34 2.22
CA THR A 116 -6.24 31.51 2.37
C THR A 116 -5.01 32.20 1.76
N GLN A 117 -5.09 32.72 0.52
CA GLN A 117 -3.95 33.41 -0.10
C GLN A 117 -3.52 34.66 0.69
N ILE A 118 -4.47 35.43 1.23
CA ILE A 118 -4.17 36.59 2.07
C ILE A 118 -3.50 36.15 3.38
N CYS A 119 -4.00 35.10 4.03
CA CYS A 119 -3.41 34.55 5.25
C CYS A 119 -2.01 33.96 5.00
N LEU A 120 -1.76 33.33 3.85
CA LEU A 120 -0.43 32.86 3.46
C LEU A 120 0.53 34.03 3.20
N ALA A 121 0.07 35.13 2.60
CA ALA A 121 0.87 36.34 2.46
C ALA A 121 1.22 36.95 3.83
N LEU A 122 0.27 36.95 4.77
CA LEU A 122 0.50 37.35 6.16
C LEU A 122 1.53 36.45 6.85
N ALA A 123 1.43 35.13 6.71
CA ALA A 123 2.36 34.17 7.31
C ALA A 123 3.78 34.37 6.78
N ALA A 124 3.93 34.50 5.45
CA ALA A 124 5.21 34.81 4.82
C ALA A 124 5.80 36.12 5.35
N LEU A 125 4.97 37.16 5.56
CA LEU A 125 5.43 38.44 6.11
C LEU A 125 5.96 38.28 7.54
N MET A 126 5.32 37.45 8.36
CA MET A 126 5.78 37.18 9.73
C MET A 126 7.13 36.48 9.74
N LEU A 127 7.34 35.50 8.87
CA LEU A 127 8.62 34.81 8.70
C LEU A 127 9.73 35.77 8.27
N CYS A 128 9.47 36.65 7.30
CA CYS A 128 10.44 37.68 6.86
C CYS A 128 10.73 38.78 7.91
N ALA A 129 9.91 38.89 8.96
CA ALA A 129 10.06 39.89 10.01
C ALA A 129 10.74 39.34 11.29
N LEU A 130 11.07 38.05 11.35
CA LEU A 130 11.62 37.38 12.54
C LEU A 130 12.94 38.00 13.03
N GLU A 131 13.78 38.48 12.11
CA GLU A 131 15.09 39.07 12.40
C GLU A 131 15.02 40.40 13.17
N HIS A 132 13.89 41.11 13.11
CA HIS A 132 13.80 42.52 13.56
C HIS A 132 12.78 42.76 14.68
N GLY A 133 12.34 41.71 15.39
CA GLY A 133 11.48 41.88 16.57
C GLY A 133 10.68 40.64 16.97
N LYS A 134 9.45 40.87 17.41
CA LYS A 134 8.50 39.82 17.82
C LYS A 134 7.24 39.85 16.96
N PRO A 135 7.35 39.57 15.65
CA PRO A 135 6.23 39.69 14.72
C PRO A 135 5.08 38.73 15.05
N ILE A 136 5.39 37.54 15.59
CA ILE A 136 4.38 36.58 16.03
C ILE A 136 3.54 37.16 17.18
N GLU A 137 4.16 37.78 18.20
CA GLU A 137 3.42 38.42 19.31
C GLU A 137 2.51 39.56 18.79
N GLN A 138 3.01 40.36 17.85
CA GLN A 138 2.25 41.43 17.21
C GLN A 138 1.07 40.89 16.38
N LEU A 139 1.25 39.78 15.67
CA LEU A 139 0.18 39.10 14.95
C LEU A 139 -0.90 38.64 15.92
N PHE A 140 -0.55 37.92 16.99
CA PHE A 140 -1.53 37.41 17.97
C PHE A 140 -2.31 38.55 18.65
N TYR A 141 -1.67 39.70 18.91
CA TYR A 141 -2.36 40.91 19.38
C TYR A 141 -3.38 41.43 18.36
N SER A 142 -2.99 41.51 17.09
CA SER A 142 -3.88 41.91 16.00
C SER A 142 -5.02 40.92 15.78
N LEU A 143 -4.78 39.62 15.91
CA LEU A 143 -5.80 38.58 15.80
C LEU A 143 -6.85 38.71 16.91
N ARG A 144 -6.47 38.98 18.16
CA ARG A 144 -7.43 39.29 19.24
C ARG A 144 -8.31 40.50 18.92
N THR A 145 -7.73 41.52 18.31
CA THR A 145 -8.49 42.71 17.86
C THR A 145 -9.47 42.33 16.75
N LEU A 146 -9.06 41.47 15.82
CA LEU A 146 -9.90 40.98 14.72
C LEU A 146 -11.05 40.09 15.23
N GLN A 147 -10.82 39.25 16.24
CA GLN A 147 -11.84 38.41 16.89
C GLN A 147 -13.01 39.22 17.48
N SER A 148 -12.75 40.44 17.96
CA SER A 148 -13.76 41.33 18.55
C SER A 148 -14.74 41.94 17.53
N GLN A 149 -14.51 41.70 16.24
CA GLN A 149 -15.25 42.28 15.13
C GLN A 149 -16.12 41.22 14.45
N ASP A 150 -17.23 41.64 13.84
CA ASP A 150 -18.17 40.74 13.18
C ASP A 150 -17.48 39.93 12.06
N ASP A 151 -17.78 38.63 11.97
CA ASP A 151 -17.16 37.63 11.08
C ASP A 151 -15.63 37.43 11.18
N GLY A 152 -14.91 38.19 12.03
CA GLY A 152 -13.45 38.14 12.13
C GLY A 152 -12.88 36.78 12.58
N ASN A 153 -13.69 35.94 13.25
CA ASN A 153 -13.31 34.60 13.65
C ASN A 153 -12.93 33.69 12.47
N VAL A 154 -13.51 33.89 11.28
CA VAL A 154 -13.20 33.08 10.10
C VAL A 154 -11.79 33.36 9.60
N ALA A 155 -11.41 34.64 9.48
CA ALA A 155 -10.04 35.03 9.14
C ALA A 155 -9.03 34.61 10.20
N VAL A 156 -9.40 34.66 11.48
CA VAL A 156 -8.52 34.21 12.56
C VAL A 156 -8.29 32.70 12.49
N LEU A 157 -9.33 31.90 12.26
CA LEU A 157 -9.20 30.45 12.08
C LEU A 157 -8.32 30.12 10.87
N GLU A 158 -8.53 30.80 9.74
CA GLU A 158 -7.73 30.57 8.53
C GLU A 158 -6.26 30.95 8.76
N MET A 159 -6.01 32.12 9.37
CA MET A 159 -4.65 32.57 9.70
C MET A 159 -3.94 31.58 10.64
N LEU A 160 -4.63 31.10 11.66
CA LEU A 160 -4.08 30.10 12.59
C LEU A 160 -3.91 28.73 11.92
N THR A 161 -4.64 28.42 10.86
CA THR A 161 -4.48 27.16 10.12
C THR A 161 -3.25 27.19 9.23
N VAL A 162 -3.02 28.29 8.49
CA VAL A 162 -1.90 28.37 7.54
C VAL A 162 -0.57 28.74 8.18
N LEU A 163 -0.59 29.40 9.35
CA LEU A 163 0.63 29.87 10.02
C LEU A 163 1.60 28.72 10.37
N PRO A 164 1.16 27.61 11.00
CA PRO A 164 2.05 26.50 11.30
C PRO A 164 2.53 25.78 10.03
N GLU A 165 1.66 25.64 9.02
CA GLU A 165 1.98 25.01 7.74
C GLU A 165 3.16 25.73 7.04
N GLU A 166 3.14 27.06 6.97
CA GLU A 166 4.23 27.83 6.35
C GLU A 166 5.52 27.86 7.20
N VAL A 167 5.41 27.73 8.52
CA VAL A 167 6.59 27.72 9.42
C VAL A 167 7.31 26.37 9.34
N VAL A 168 6.57 25.26 9.35
CA VAL A 168 7.13 23.90 9.30
C VAL A 168 7.88 23.64 7.98
N ASP A 169 7.37 24.15 6.86
CA ASP A 169 8.02 24.04 5.55
C ASP A 169 9.39 24.74 5.48
N THR A 170 9.69 25.67 6.39
CA THR A 170 10.96 26.42 6.42
C THR A 170 12.09 25.77 7.24
N GLN A 171 11.95 24.49 7.64
CA GLN A 171 12.94 23.68 8.40
C GLN A 171 13.37 24.23 9.76
N ASN A 172 12.80 25.34 10.23
CA ASN A 172 13.05 25.89 11.54
C ASN A 172 11.77 25.81 12.35
N THR A 173 11.61 24.73 13.14
CA THR A 173 10.52 24.63 14.13
C THR A 173 10.79 25.66 15.23
N ASP A 174 10.50 26.92 14.94
CA ASP A 174 10.75 28.02 15.86
C ASP A 174 9.90 27.80 17.11
N CYS A 175 10.54 27.43 18.23
CA CYS A 175 9.90 27.25 19.54
C CYS A 175 9.05 28.47 19.98
N ARG A 176 9.26 29.62 19.34
CA ARG A 176 8.50 30.85 19.55
C ARG A 176 7.04 30.74 19.14
N LEU A 177 6.72 29.98 18.08
CA LEU A 177 5.32 29.78 17.66
C LEU A 177 4.56 28.94 18.69
N LEU A 178 5.19 27.87 19.17
CA LEU A 178 4.62 26.94 20.14
C LEU A 178 4.29 27.60 21.49
N SER A 179 5.03 28.65 21.88
CA SER A 179 4.71 29.43 23.08
C SER A 179 3.31 30.07 23.08
N HIS A 180 2.66 30.19 21.91
CA HIS A 180 1.29 30.69 21.76
C HIS A 180 0.22 29.60 21.69
N THR A 181 0.60 28.31 21.74
CA THR A 181 -0.33 27.17 21.72
C THR A 181 -1.48 27.30 22.72
N PRO A 182 -1.27 27.68 24.01
CA PRO A 182 -2.38 27.79 24.95
C PRO A 182 -3.49 28.74 24.48
N MET A 183 -3.13 29.86 23.85
CA MET A 183 -4.09 30.84 23.33
C MET A 183 -4.88 30.29 22.14
N VAL A 184 -4.23 29.49 21.30
CA VAL A 184 -4.86 28.86 20.14
C VAL A 184 -5.84 27.79 20.59
N LEU A 185 -5.44 26.92 21.53
CA LEU A 185 -6.32 25.88 22.04
C LEU A 185 -7.53 26.45 22.77
N GLU A 186 -7.36 27.53 23.53
CA GLU A 186 -8.47 28.27 24.15
C GLU A 186 -9.43 28.82 23.09
N PHE A 187 -8.91 29.49 22.06
CA PHE A 187 -9.71 29.99 20.95
C PHE A 187 -10.46 28.88 20.21
N LEU A 188 -9.80 27.77 19.88
CA LEU A 188 -10.43 26.62 19.22
C LEU A 188 -11.53 26.02 20.09
N LEU A 189 -11.32 25.96 21.41
CA LEU A 189 -12.31 25.48 22.35
C LEU A 189 -13.56 26.36 22.33
N GLU A 190 -13.39 27.69 22.38
CA GLU A 190 -14.50 28.63 22.28
C GLU A 190 -15.27 28.46 20.96
N GLN A 191 -14.57 28.34 19.82
CA GLN A 191 -15.22 28.13 18.52
C GLN A 191 -15.94 26.77 18.44
N SER A 192 -15.42 25.73 19.10
CA SER A 192 -16.05 24.40 19.14
C SER A 192 -17.37 24.39 19.93
N GLN A 193 -17.49 25.22 20.96
CA GLN A 193 -18.64 25.27 21.87
C GLN A 193 -19.77 26.19 21.43
N LYS A 194 -19.53 27.11 20.49
CA LYS A 194 -20.55 28.06 20.02
C LYS A 194 -21.75 27.34 19.40
N ILE A 195 -22.95 27.57 19.89
CA ILE A 195 -24.17 27.01 19.27
C ILE A 195 -24.52 27.89 18.07
N SER A 196 -24.80 27.28 16.91
CA SER A 196 -25.27 27.98 15.71
C SER A 196 -26.63 27.41 15.30
N ASP A 197 -27.58 28.28 14.96
CA ASP A 197 -28.96 27.90 14.62
C ASP A 197 -29.09 27.14 13.29
N GLY A 198 -28.04 27.12 12.46
CA GLY A 198 -27.99 26.40 11.18
C GLY A 198 -26.99 25.24 11.18
N GLY A 199 -27.47 24.01 10.93
CA GLY A 199 -26.65 22.80 10.91
C GLY A 199 -25.48 22.84 9.91
N VAL A 200 -25.68 23.40 8.70
CA VAL A 200 -24.62 23.48 7.67
C VAL A 200 -23.48 24.40 8.10
N GLN A 201 -23.80 25.57 8.65
CA GLN A 201 -22.79 26.52 9.14
C GLN A 201 -22.01 25.95 10.34
N LEU A 202 -22.71 25.21 11.21
CA LEU A 202 -22.08 24.51 12.33
C LEU A 202 -21.06 23.47 11.84
N HIS A 203 -21.43 22.63 10.87
CA HIS A 203 -20.54 21.62 10.31
C HIS A 203 -19.31 22.22 9.63
N GLU A 204 -19.49 23.27 8.83
CA GLU A 204 -18.39 23.96 8.16
C GLU A 204 -17.43 24.60 9.16
N ARG A 205 -17.96 25.23 10.21
CA ARG A 205 -17.14 25.77 11.30
C ARG A 205 -16.36 24.67 12.02
N ASN A 206 -17.01 23.55 12.34
CA ASN A 206 -16.33 22.43 13.01
C ASN A 206 -15.20 21.85 12.14
N ARG A 207 -15.40 21.76 10.82
CA ARG A 207 -14.32 21.38 9.87
C ARG A 207 -13.15 22.35 9.92
N LYS A 208 -13.41 23.67 9.95
CA LYS A 208 -12.36 24.70 10.09
C LYS A 208 -11.61 24.59 11.42
N VAL A 209 -12.33 24.32 12.53
CA VAL A 209 -11.72 24.09 13.84
C VAL A 209 -10.82 22.85 13.81
N LEU A 210 -11.28 21.74 13.23
CA LEU A 210 -10.47 20.51 13.09
C LEU A 210 -9.26 20.71 12.20
N ARG A 211 -9.40 21.42 11.07
CA ARG A 211 -8.27 21.70 10.16
C ARG A 211 -7.23 22.59 10.80
N CYS A 212 -7.67 23.61 11.55
CA CYS A 212 -6.77 24.42 12.36
C CYS A 212 -6.08 23.54 13.42
N LEU A 213 -6.82 22.71 14.16
CA LEU A 213 -6.25 21.83 15.17
C LEU A 213 -5.20 20.88 14.56
N LEU A 214 -5.49 20.26 13.42
CA LEU A 214 -4.60 19.36 12.69
C LEU A 214 -3.25 20.03 12.35
N SER A 215 -3.30 21.25 11.82
CA SER A 215 -2.11 22.04 11.51
C SER A 215 -1.23 22.28 12.74
N TRP A 216 -1.83 22.60 13.89
CA TRP A 216 -1.11 22.77 15.14
C TRP A 216 -0.58 21.46 15.74
N VAL A 217 -1.33 20.35 15.60
CA VAL A 217 -0.86 19.02 16.01
C VAL A 217 0.40 18.65 15.24
N ARG A 218 0.39 18.80 13.91
CA ARG A 218 1.56 18.55 13.04
C ARG A 218 2.76 19.44 13.39
N ALA A 219 2.50 20.67 13.84
CA ALA A 219 3.55 21.56 14.33
C ALA A 219 4.09 21.20 15.73
N GLY A 220 3.47 20.23 16.43
CA GLY A 220 3.92 19.73 17.73
C GLY A 220 3.31 20.43 18.94
N CYS A 221 2.12 21.05 18.82
CA CYS A 221 1.52 21.89 19.85
C CYS A 221 1.29 21.20 21.21
N PHE A 222 0.99 19.89 21.23
CA PHE A 222 0.75 19.16 22.48
C PHE A 222 2.02 18.73 23.22
N SER A 223 3.21 18.97 22.67
CA SER A 223 4.49 18.62 23.32
C SER A 223 4.75 19.41 24.60
N GLU A 224 4.19 20.62 24.70
CA GLU A 224 4.35 21.52 25.86
C GLU A 224 3.27 21.30 26.94
N ILE A 225 2.24 20.50 26.66
CA ILE A 225 1.12 20.28 27.57
C ILE A 225 1.47 19.17 28.56
N PRO A 226 1.24 19.35 29.89
CA PRO A 226 1.46 18.29 30.87
C PRO A 226 0.65 17.03 30.53
N ARG A 227 1.34 15.87 30.55
CA ARG A 227 0.79 14.56 30.17
C ARG A 227 -0.53 14.23 30.85
N ASP A 228 -0.70 14.61 32.12
CA ASP A 228 -1.90 14.30 32.92
C ASP A 228 -3.14 15.10 32.51
N SER A 229 -2.98 16.23 31.83
CA SER A 229 -4.09 17.14 31.48
C SER A 229 -4.70 16.88 30.10
N LEU A 230 -3.93 16.26 29.21
CA LEU A 230 -4.30 15.98 27.83
C LEU A 230 -5.47 14.98 27.67
N PRO A 231 -5.57 13.87 28.45
CA PRO A 231 -6.70 12.94 28.38
C PRO A 231 -8.06 13.58 28.64
N THR A 232 -8.07 14.58 29.50
CA THR A 232 -9.25 15.32 29.92
C THR A 232 -9.50 16.57 29.08
N HIS A 233 -8.65 16.84 28.09
CA HIS A 233 -8.74 18.10 27.34
C HIS A 233 -10.05 18.15 26.54
N PRO A 234 -10.88 19.21 26.71
CA PRO A 234 -12.19 19.32 26.06
C PRO A 234 -12.14 19.20 24.53
N LEU A 235 -11.08 19.69 23.88
CA LEU A 235 -10.91 19.54 22.43
C LEU A 235 -10.78 18.08 21.98
N LEU A 236 -10.19 17.21 22.80
CA LEU A 236 -10.09 15.79 22.45
C LEU A 236 -11.50 15.16 22.40
N ASN A 237 -12.37 15.49 23.36
CA ASN A 237 -13.77 15.07 23.33
C ASN A 237 -14.51 15.64 22.11
N PHE A 238 -14.22 16.88 21.70
CA PHE A 238 -14.78 17.47 20.48
C PHE A 238 -14.35 16.69 19.22
N VAL A 239 -13.09 16.27 19.12
CA VAL A 239 -12.59 15.45 18.01
C VAL A 239 -13.29 14.10 17.98
N PHE A 240 -13.41 13.40 19.11
CA PHE A 240 -14.14 12.13 19.19
C PHE A 240 -15.63 12.27 18.82
N ASN A 241 -16.28 13.35 19.26
CA ASN A 241 -17.67 13.62 18.86
C ASN A 241 -17.80 13.90 17.36
N SER A 242 -16.76 14.49 16.75
CA SER A 242 -16.73 14.79 15.32
C SER A 242 -16.62 13.53 14.44
N LEU A 243 -16.21 12.38 14.99
CA LEU A 243 -16.24 11.08 14.32
C LEU A 243 -17.67 10.60 14.04
N GLN A 244 -18.66 11.06 14.79
CA GLN A 244 -20.06 10.68 14.56
C GLN A 244 -20.73 11.51 13.45
N VAL A 245 -20.01 12.48 12.88
CA VAL A 245 -20.55 13.43 11.90
C VAL A 245 -19.86 13.19 10.56
N PRO A 246 -20.59 12.75 9.50
CA PRO A 246 -19.98 12.36 8.22
C PRO A 246 -19.14 13.44 7.54
N SER A 247 -19.55 14.71 7.70
CA SER A 247 -18.84 15.85 7.10
C SER A 247 -17.54 16.19 7.82
N SER A 248 -17.29 15.71 9.04
CA SER A 248 -16.06 15.97 9.79
C SER A 248 -15.23 14.71 10.08
N PHE A 249 -15.75 13.53 9.72
CA PHE A 249 -15.13 12.24 10.00
C PHE A 249 -13.66 12.16 9.56
N ASP A 250 -13.38 12.44 8.28
CA ASP A 250 -12.02 12.31 7.71
C ASP A 250 -11.00 13.18 8.46
N LEU A 251 -11.35 14.45 8.72
CA LEU A 251 -10.49 15.37 9.46
C LEU A 251 -10.30 14.94 10.92
N ALA A 252 -11.33 14.38 11.55
CA ALA A 252 -11.21 13.87 12.91
C ALA A 252 -10.31 12.62 12.99
N ILE A 253 -10.39 11.73 11.99
CA ILE A 253 -9.45 10.60 11.86
C ILE A 253 -8.02 11.12 11.68
N GLU A 254 -7.79 12.06 10.75
CA GLU A 254 -6.46 12.65 10.51
C GLU A 254 -5.88 13.26 11.81
N VAL A 255 -6.68 14.05 12.54
CA VAL A 255 -6.22 14.63 13.82
C VAL A 255 -5.81 13.56 14.81
N LEU A 256 -6.62 12.49 14.97
CA LEU A 256 -6.33 11.43 15.94
C LEU A 256 -5.14 10.56 15.53
N VAL A 257 -4.93 10.34 14.23
CA VAL A 257 -3.76 9.62 13.69
C VAL A 257 -2.47 10.39 13.98
N GLU A 258 -2.42 11.68 13.65
CA GLU A 258 -1.25 12.54 13.94
C GLU A 258 -0.98 12.65 15.44
N LEU A 259 -2.04 12.68 16.25
CA LEU A 259 -1.94 12.66 17.71
C LEU A 259 -1.36 11.33 18.23
N ALA A 260 -1.74 10.19 17.62
CA ALA A 260 -1.22 8.88 18.01
C ALA A 260 0.26 8.73 17.65
N SER A 261 0.68 9.16 16.46
CA SER A 261 2.06 8.99 15.99
C SER A 261 3.03 10.03 16.55
N GLY A 262 2.57 11.27 16.79
CA GLY A 262 3.44 12.42 17.08
C GLY A 262 3.68 12.73 18.56
N HIS A 263 2.93 12.16 19.50
CA HIS A 263 2.99 12.57 20.92
C HIS A 263 3.17 11.41 21.90
N GLU A 264 4.29 11.43 22.65
CA GLU A 264 4.55 10.46 23.70
C GLU A 264 3.45 10.44 24.78
N GLY A 265 2.92 9.26 25.10
CA GLY A 265 1.93 9.03 26.15
C GLY A 265 0.48 9.20 25.72
N LEU A 266 0.20 9.90 24.62
CA LEU A 266 -1.15 10.02 24.07
C LEU A 266 -1.73 8.70 23.50
N PRO A 267 -0.93 7.79 22.91
CA PRO A 267 -1.41 6.47 22.52
C PRO A 267 -2.13 5.71 23.63
N GLN A 268 -1.68 5.81 24.88
CA GLN A 268 -2.31 5.14 26.02
C GLN A 268 -3.70 5.71 26.32
N VAL A 269 -3.85 7.02 26.14
CA VAL A 269 -5.12 7.72 26.29
C VAL A 269 -6.08 7.32 25.18
N LEU A 270 -5.61 7.31 23.94
CA LEU A 270 -6.43 6.90 22.80
C LEU A 270 -6.83 5.42 22.91
N LEU A 271 -5.94 4.57 23.43
CA LEU A 271 -6.21 3.17 23.72
C LEU A 271 -7.38 3.03 24.72
N SER A 272 -7.46 3.88 25.75
CA SER A 272 -8.60 3.89 26.69
C SER A 272 -9.95 4.23 26.05
N ARG A 273 -9.95 4.82 24.84
CA ARG A 273 -11.14 5.16 24.06
C ARG A 273 -11.49 4.14 22.98
N VAL A 274 -10.71 3.07 22.82
CA VAL A 274 -10.95 2.02 21.81
C VAL A 274 -12.31 1.35 21.97
N HIS A 275 -12.79 1.18 23.20
CA HIS A 275 -14.12 0.61 23.41
C HIS A 275 -15.22 1.46 22.76
N PHE A 276 -15.12 2.79 22.81
CA PHE A 276 -16.03 3.68 22.10
C PHE A 276 -15.89 3.53 20.58
N LEU A 277 -14.65 3.54 20.06
CA LEU A 277 -14.38 3.38 18.62
C LEU A 277 -14.96 2.07 18.08
N LYS A 278 -14.78 0.97 18.83
CA LYS A 278 -15.25 -0.36 18.46
C LYS A 278 -16.77 -0.47 18.57
N GLU A 279 -17.32 -0.29 19.77
CA GLU A 279 -18.72 -0.62 20.05
C GLU A 279 -19.71 0.35 19.41
N VAL A 280 -19.35 1.65 19.35
CA VAL A 280 -20.26 2.69 18.86
C VAL A 280 -20.10 2.90 17.36
N LEU A 281 -18.87 2.97 16.86
CA LEU A 281 -18.61 3.34 15.46
C LEU A 281 -18.39 2.11 14.58
N LEU A 282 -17.41 1.26 14.91
CA LEU A 282 -17.00 0.16 14.03
C LEU A 282 -18.10 -0.89 13.85
N ILE A 283 -18.73 -1.38 14.93
CA ILE A 283 -19.79 -2.40 14.82
C ILE A 283 -20.96 -1.89 13.96
N SER A 284 -21.33 -0.62 14.12
CA SER A 284 -22.35 0.01 13.28
C SER A 284 -21.91 0.06 11.82
N ALA A 285 -20.68 0.50 11.55
CA ALA A 285 -20.13 0.61 10.20
C ALA A 285 -19.98 -0.75 9.50
N LEU A 286 -19.55 -1.80 10.21
CA LEU A 286 -19.50 -3.18 9.73
C LEU A 286 -20.91 -3.68 9.35
N SER A 287 -21.92 -3.36 10.15
CA SER A 287 -23.31 -3.75 9.91
C SER A 287 -23.92 -3.02 8.71
N SER A 288 -23.60 -1.73 8.53
CA SER A 288 -24.04 -0.93 7.39
C SER A 288 -23.17 -1.08 6.14
N ARG A 289 -22.05 -1.80 6.22
CA ARG A 289 -20.99 -1.89 5.19
C ARG A 289 -20.48 -0.52 4.74
N ASP A 290 -20.27 0.39 5.68
CA ASP A 290 -19.69 1.70 5.41
C ASP A 290 -18.16 1.58 5.36
N GLU A 291 -17.63 1.27 4.17
CA GLU A 291 -16.19 1.06 3.94
C GLU A 291 -15.36 2.30 4.28
N LYS A 292 -15.90 3.50 4.09
CA LYS A 292 -15.22 4.74 4.42
C LYS A 292 -14.96 4.84 5.92
N VAL A 293 -15.99 4.55 6.73
CA VAL A 293 -15.84 4.57 8.20
C VAL A 293 -14.96 3.42 8.68
N ILE A 294 -15.10 2.22 8.11
CA ILE A 294 -14.27 1.07 8.48
C ILE A 294 -12.79 1.35 8.19
N SER A 295 -12.48 1.88 7.01
CA SER A 295 -11.11 2.25 6.59
C SER A 295 -10.51 3.35 7.46
N GLY A 296 -11.26 4.41 7.76
CA GLY A 296 -10.79 5.45 8.67
C GLY A 296 -10.48 4.93 10.08
N LEU A 297 -11.34 4.07 10.62
CA LEU A 297 -11.15 3.47 11.94
C LEU A 297 -10.04 2.40 11.96
N SER A 298 -9.87 1.60 10.90
CA SER A 298 -8.77 0.64 10.79
C SER A 298 -7.42 1.35 10.78
N CYS A 299 -7.30 2.44 10.04
CA CYS A 299 -6.11 3.29 10.02
C CYS A 299 -5.83 3.86 11.43
N LEU A 300 -6.80 4.52 12.06
CA LEU A 300 -6.64 5.08 13.40
C LEU A 300 -6.22 4.04 14.45
N MET A 301 -6.91 2.89 14.51
CA MET A 301 -6.59 1.86 15.49
C MET A 301 -5.23 1.20 15.22
N SER A 302 -4.83 1.07 13.95
CA SER A 302 -3.50 0.58 13.57
C SER A 302 -2.41 1.53 14.07
N GLU A 303 -2.60 2.84 13.94
CA GLU A 303 -1.66 3.86 14.43
C GLU A 303 -1.58 3.91 15.96
N ILE A 304 -2.72 3.84 16.66
CA ILE A 304 -2.74 3.74 18.12
C ILE A 304 -1.94 2.51 18.60
N GLY A 305 -2.13 1.36 17.93
CA GLY A 305 -1.47 0.13 18.29
C GLY A 305 0.03 0.14 18.00
N GLN A 306 0.45 0.69 16.86
CA GLN A 306 1.85 0.87 16.50
C GLN A 306 2.59 1.82 17.45
N ALA A 307 1.91 2.84 17.97
CA ALA A 307 2.49 3.79 18.91
C ALA A 307 2.56 3.27 20.37
N ALA A 308 1.84 2.18 20.70
CA ALA A 308 1.85 1.56 22.03
C ALA A 308 1.91 0.02 22.00
N PRO A 309 2.91 -0.60 21.36
CA PRO A 309 2.97 -2.05 21.18
C PRO A 309 3.13 -2.80 22.52
N SER A 310 3.81 -2.19 23.50
CA SER A 310 3.98 -2.77 24.85
C SER A 310 2.64 -3.04 25.54
N LEU A 311 1.66 -2.14 25.41
CA LEU A 311 0.35 -2.27 26.05
C LEU A 311 -0.53 -3.35 25.41
N ILE A 312 -0.29 -3.65 24.13
CA ILE A 312 -0.93 -4.76 23.43
C ILE A 312 -0.30 -6.07 23.89
N VAL A 313 1.03 -6.13 23.97
CA VAL A 313 1.75 -7.34 24.39
C VAL A 313 1.46 -7.72 25.85
N GLU A 314 1.18 -6.74 26.71
CA GLU A 314 0.72 -6.99 28.08
C GLU A 314 -0.66 -7.66 28.14
N ALA A 315 -1.38 -7.76 27.01
CA ALA A 315 -2.74 -8.29 26.89
C ALA A 315 -3.73 -7.55 27.81
N SER A 316 -3.60 -6.23 27.87
CA SER A 316 -4.58 -5.34 28.51
C SER A 316 -5.97 -5.49 27.88
N VAL A 317 -7.03 -5.16 28.62
CA VAL A 317 -8.41 -5.25 28.12
C VAL A 317 -8.59 -4.38 26.88
N GLU A 318 -8.00 -3.19 26.92
CA GLU A 318 -8.04 -2.22 25.83
C GLU A 318 -7.18 -2.65 24.64
N GLY A 319 -5.99 -3.22 24.88
CA GLY A 319 -5.13 -3.78 23.83
C GLY A 319 -5.77 -4.95 23.09
N LEU A 320 -6.43 -5.86 23.82
CA LEU A 320 -7.19 -6.96 23.22
C LEU A 320 -8.42 -6.47 22.46
N ALA A 321 -9.11 -5.44 22.98
CA ALA A 321 -10.24 -4.83 22.27
C ALA A 321 -9.80 -4.18 20.94
N LEU A 322 -8.62 -3.56 20.91
CA LEU A 322 -8.01 -2.99 19.70
C LEU A 322 -7.67 -4.09 18.69
N ALA A 323 -7.02 -5.16 19.14
CA ALA A 323 -6.66 -6.29 18.28
C ALA A 323 -7.91 -6.97 17.69
N ASP A 324 -8.96 -7.17 18.49
CA ASP A 324 -10.23 -7.74 18.04
C ASP A 324 -10.98 -6.83 17.05
N ALA A 325 -10.93 -5.51 17.27
CA ALA A 325 -11.49 -4.54 16.33
C ALA A 325 -10.76 -4.57 14.98
N LEU A 326 -9.43 -4.56 14.98
CA LEU A 326 -8.62 -4.67 13.76
C LEU A 326 -8.82 -6.03 13.07
N LEU A 327 -8.94 -7.12 13.82
CA LEU A 327 -9.27 -8.43 13.28
C LEU A 327 -10.63 -8.42 12.56
N SER A 328 -11.62 -7.72 13.12
CA SER A 328 -12.93 -7.53 12.48
C SER A 328 -12.81 -6.73 11.17
N CYS A 329 -11.90 -5.75 11.10
CA CYS A 329 -11.59 -5.03 9.86
C CYS A 329 -10.90 -5.93 8.83
N VAL A 330 -9.94 -6.76 9.23
CA VAL A 330 -9.28 -7.74 8.33
C VAL A 330 -10.30 -8.72 7.77
N ALA A 331 -11.20 -9.24 8.61
CA ALA A 331 -12.21 -10.21 8.20
C ALA A 331 -13.34 -9.59 7.34
N PHE A 332 -13.38 -8.26 7.21
CA PHE A 332 -14.41 -7.57 6.44
C PHE A 332 -14.29 -7.90 4.94
N PRO A 333 -15.37 -8.36 4.28
CA PRO A 333 -15.32 -8.77 2.88
C PRO A 333 -15.43 -7.55 1.93
N SER A 334 -14.38 -6.72 1.84
CA SER A 334 -14.28 -5.66 0.82
C SER A 334 -13.96 -6.23 -0.58
N GLU A 335 -14.23 -5.48 -1.65
CA GLU A 335 -13.95 -5.93 -3.02
C GLU A 335 -12.47 -5.76 -3.42
N ASP A 336 -11.77 -4.79 -2.81
CA ASP A 336 -10.46 -4.28 -3.23
C ASP A 336 -9.30 -4.63 -2.28
N TRP A 337 -9.59 -5.35 -1.19
CA TRP A 337 -8.64 -5.68 -0.11
C TRP A 337 -8.04 -4.47 0.63
N GLU A 338 -8.36 -3.21 0.29
CA GLU A 338 -7.72 -2.00 0.84
C GLU A 338 -7.82 -1.94 2.36
N ILE A 339 -8.99 -2.26 2.92
CA ILE A 339 -9.21 -2.28 4.38
C ILE A 339 -8.29 -3.29 5.06
N ALA A 340 -8.21 -4.51 4.53
CA ALA A 340 -7.36 -5.55 5.12
C ALA A 340 -5.87 -5.20 4.97
N ASP A 341 -5.47 -4.72 3.79
CA ASP A 341 -4.11 -4.30 3.46
C ASP A 341 -3.62 -3.16 4.38
N SER A 342 -4.49 -2.17 4.65
CA SER A 342 -4.19 -1.05 5.55
C SER A 342 -3.78 -1.46 6.98
N THR A 343 -4.15 -2.67 7.42
CA THR A 343 -3.83 -3.16 8.77
C THR A 343 -2.54 -3.98 8.83
N LEU A 344 -1.99 -4.40 7.67
CA LEU A 344 -0.86 -5.34 7.63
C LEU A 344 0.39 -4.78 8.30
N GLN A 345 0.67 -3.49 8.10
CA GLN A 345 1.82 -2.83 8.72
C GLN A 345 1.78 -2.89 10.24
N PHE A 346 0.60 -2.72 10.84
CA PHE A 346 0.42 -2.88 12.28
C PHE A 346 0.71 -4.31 12.72
N TRP A 347 0.14 -5.31 12.04
CA TRP A 347 0.32 -6.72 12.40
C TRP A 347 1.77 -7.18 12.26
N SER A 348 2.47 -6.76 11.19
CA SER A 348 3.89 -7.04 10.99
C SER A 348 4.74 -6.38 12.07
N SER A 349 4.48 -5.10 12.37
CA SER A 349 5.21 -4.37 13.42
C SER A 349 5.00 -5.00 14.80
N LEU A 350 3.77 -5.41 15.13
CA LEU A 350 3.45 -6.09 16.38
C LEU A 350 4.12 -7.48 16.44
N ALA A 351 4.10 -8.24 15.36
CA ALA A 351 4.70 -9.57 15.31
C ALA A 351 6.22 -9.49 15.48
N SER A 352 6.88 -8.61 14.72
CA SER A 352 8.30 -8.29 14.86
C SER A 352 8.65 -7.82 16.27
N TYR A 353 7.84 -6.95 16.87
CA TYR A 353 8.04 -6.49 18.25
C TYR A 353 7.98 -7.65 19.25
N ILE A 354 7.02 -8.57 19.11
CA ILE A 354 6.91 -9.75 19.99
C ILE A 354 8.10 -10.70 19.82
N LEU A 355 8.51 -10.97 18.57
CA LEU A 355 9.66 -11.84 18.27
C LEU A 355 10.99 -11.27 18.79
N GLY A 356 11.11 -9.93 18.86
CA GLY A 356 12.27 -9.24 19.40
C GLY A 356 12.36 -9.18 20.93
N LEU A 357 11.37 -9.66 21.69
CA LEU A 357 11.40 -9.62 23.15
C LEU A 357 12.29 -10.74 23.73
N ASP A 358 13.31 -10.36 24.50
CA ASP A 358 14.24 -11.31 25.14
C ASP A 358 13.55 -12.28 26.12
N ALA A 359 14.06 -13.51 26.17
CA ALA A 359 13.54 -14.63 26.97
C ALA A 359 13.55 -14.42 28.51
N GLU A 360 14.25 -13.41 29.02
CA GLU A 360 14.30 -13.14 30.47
C GLU A 360 12.97 -12.61 31.03
N GLY A 361 12.11 -12.01 30.19
CA GLY A 361 10.77 -11.52 30.57
C GLY A 361 9.65 -12.59 30.55
N ALA A 362 9.92 -13.79 30.02
CA ALA A 362 8.90 -14.79 29.67
C ALA A 362 8.21 -15.46 30.88
N LYS A 363 8.85 -15.50 32.06
CA LYS A 363 8.31 -16.24 33.22
C LYS A 363 7.01 -15.65 33.81
N ASN A 364 6.73 -14.37 33.59
CA ASN A 364 5.52 -13.70 34.07
C ASN A 364 4.47 -13.44 32.97
N ARG A 365 4.70 -13.89 31.72
CA ARG A 365 3.88 -13.53 30.55
C ARG A 365 3.07 -14.66 29.93
N LYS A 366 3.12 -15.87 30.49
CA LYS A 366 2.47 -17.06 29.90
C LYS A 366 0.99 -16.85 29.55
N HIS A 367 0.23 -16.18 30.42
CA HIS A 367 -1.18 -15.86 30.15
C HIS A 367 -1.34 -14.87 28.98
N SER A 368 -0.53 -13.81 28.94
CA SER A 368 -0.55 -12.82 27.85
C SER A 368 -0.08 -13.45 26.53
N GLU A 369 0.91 -14.33 26.57
CA GLU A 369 1.37 -15.13 25.42
C GLU A 369 0.25 -16.02 24.87
N ASP A 370 -0.50 -16.74 25.72
CA ASP A 370 -1.62 -17.59 25.28
C ASP A 370 -2.76 -16.77 24.63
N MET A 371 -3.03 -15.55 25.13
CA MET A 371 -4.02 -14.64 24.56
C MET A 371 -3.56 -14.10 23.21
N LEU A 372 -2.31 -13.62 23.10
CA LEU A 372 -1.73 -13.15 21.83
C LEU A 372 -1.64 -14.28 20.80
N PHE A 373 -1.28 -15.48 21.23
CA PHE A 373 -1.30 -16.67 20.39
C PHE A 373 -2.70 -16.89 19.78
N SER A 374 -3.76 -16.74 20.59
CA SER A 374 -5.13 -16.86 20.10
C SER A 374 -5.48 -15.75 19.09
N VAL A 375 -5.01 -14.52 19.34
CA VAL A 375 -5.18 -13.38 18.40
C VAL A 375 -4.50 -13.67 17.06
N PHE A 376 -3.22 -14.05 17.06
CA PHE A 376 -2.48 -14.37 15.82
C PHE A 376 -3.02 -15.61 15.10
N SER A 377 -3.55 -16.59 15.85
CA SER A 377 -4.25 -17.72 15.28
C SER A 377 -5.54 -17.28 14.56
N ALA A 378 -6.32 -16.38 15.15
CA ALA A 378 -7.53 -15.85 14.52
C ALA A 378 -7.18 -14.92 13.34
N LEU A 379 -6.10 -14.14 13.44
CA LEU A 379 -5.56 -13.33 12.35
C LEU A 379 -5.20 -14.20 11.15
N LEU A 380 -4.51 -15.32 11.38
CA LEU A 380 -4.20 -16.26 10.30
C LEU A 380 -5.48 -16.73 9.59
N ASP A 381 -6.54 -17.07 10.32
CA ASP A 381 -7.81 -17.48 9.70
C ASP A 381 -8.42 -16.35 8.85
N ALA A 382 -8.42 -15.12 9.37
CA ALA A 382 -8.95 -13.95 8.66
C ALA A 382 -8.14 -13.61 7.40
N LEU A 383 -6.81 -13.62 7.48
CA LEU A 383 -5.92 -13.39 6.34
C LEU A 383 -6.07 -14.47 5.28
N LEU A 384 -6.13 -15.75 5.68
CA LEU A 384 -6.36 -16.86 4.75
C LEU A 384 -7.74 -16.78 4.09
N LEU A 385 -8.76 -16.29 4.80
CA LEU A 385 -10.07 -16.07 4.20
C LEU A 385 -10.04 -14.96 3.14
N ARG A 386 -9.39 -13.83 3.44
CA ARG A 386 -9.27 -12.70 2.51
C ARG A 386 -8.35 -12.98 1.33
N ALA A 387 -7.34 -13.81 1.51
CA ALA A 387 -6.43 -14.20 0.45
C ALA A 387 -7.04 -15.24 -0.52
N GLN A 388 -8.29 -15.68 -0.35
CA GLN A 388 -8.94 -16.62 -1.27
C GLN A 388 -9.25 -15.98 -2.62
N VAL A 389 -9.11 -16.77 -3.67
CA VAL A 389 -9.54 -16.40 -5.02
C VAL A 389 -11.05 -16.53 -5.12
N ASP A 390 -11.75 -15.48 -5.55
CA ASP A 390 -13.20 -15.51 -5.69
C ASP A 390 -13.66 -16.27 -6.96
N GLU A 391 -14.88 -16.81 -6.93
CA GLU A 391 -15.49 -17.52 -8.07
C GLU A 391 -15.88 -16.58 -9.21
N SER A 392 -16.18 -15.32 -8.90
CA SER A 392 -16.58 -14.29 -9.87
C SER A 392 -15.48 -13.95 -10.88
N THR A 393 -14.21 -14.20 -10.53
CA THR A 393 -13.03 -13.96 -11.38
C THR A 393 -12.98 -14.87 -12.62
N PHE A 394 -13.76 -15.96 -12.65
CA PHE A 394 -13.71 -16.98 -13.72
C PHE A 394 -14.92 -16.97 -14.65
N ILE A 395 -15.81 -15.98 -14.52
CA ILE A 395 -17.03 -15.91 -15.34
C ILE A 395 -16.70 -15.45 -16.77
N ASP A 396 -15.55 -14.80 -16.99
CA ASP A 396 -15.14 -14.37 -18.33
C ASP A 396 -14.32 -15.43 -19.04
N GLU A 397 -14.67 -15.75 -20.29
CA GLU A 397 -13.95 -16.63 -21.21
C GLU A 397 -12.58 -16.05 -21.64
N SER A 398 -11.98 -15.17 -20.83
CA SER A 398 -10.64 -14.65 -21.07
C SER A 398 -9.61 -15.78 -20.91
N GLU A 399 -8.74 -15.94 -21.90
CA GLU A 399 -7.75 -17.01 -21.95
C GLU A 399 -6.67 -16.93 -20.84
N THR A 400 -6.64 -15.82 -20.08
CA THR A 400 -5.67 -15.55 -19.02
C THR A 400 -6.29 -15.75 -17.64
N VAL A 401 -5.96 -16.86 -16.99
CA VAL A 401 -6.39 -17.21 -15.63
C VAL A 401 -5.33 -16.75 -14.63
N ASP A 402 -5.17 -15.44 -14.51
CA ASP A 402 -4.28 -14.84 -13.52
C ASP A 402 -5.06 -14.38 -12.29
N LEU A 403 -4.34 -14.16 -11.19
CA LEU A 403 -4.92 -13.57 -9.98
C LEU A 403 -5.30 -12.11 -10.28
N PRO A 404 -6.41 -11.58 -9.72
CA PRO A 404 -6.68 -10.15 -9.77
C PRO A 404 -5.49 -9.36 -9.21
N ASP A 405 -5.13 -8.25 -9.84
CA ASP A 405 -3.97 -7.44 -9.45
C ASP A 405 -4.00 -7.04 -7.97
N GLY A 406 -5.18 -6.66 -7.46
CA GLY A 406 -5.39 -6.34 -6.03
C GLY A 406 -5.11 -7.52 -5.10
N LEU A 407 -5.60 -8.73 -5.46
CA LEU A 407 -5.33 -9.95 -4.69
C LEU A 407 -3.86 -10.36 -4.77
N ALA A 408 -3.22 -10.21 -5.94
CA ALA A 408 -1.81 -10.49 -6.11
C ALA A 408 -0.95 -9.55 -5.25
N HIS A 409 -1.27 -8.26 -5.22
CA HIS A 409 -0.62 -7.27 -4.36
C HIS A 409 -0.80 -7.60 -2.87
N PHE A 410 -2.04 -7.87 -2.45
CA PHE A 410 -2.34 -8.26 -1.08
C PHE A 410 -1.55 -9.50 -0.66
N ARG A 411 -1.55 -10.58 -1.48
CA ARG A 411 -0.77 -11.80 -1.21
C ARG A 411 0.73 -11.54 -1.11
N MET A 412 1.27 -10.63 -1.91
CA MET A 412 2.68 -10.23 -1.82
C MET A 412 2.97 -9.57 -0.48
N ASN A 413 2.10 -8.67 -0.01
CA ASN A 413 2.23 -8.00 1.29
C ASN A 413 2.07 -8.96 2.48
N LEU A 414 1.41 -10.12 2.29
CA LEU A 414 1.27 -11.15 3.31
C LEU A 414 2.53 -12.02 3.52
N VAL A 415 3.48 -12.06 2.58
CA VAL A 415 4.58 -13.04 2.59
C VAL A 415 5.38 -12.97 3.88
N GLU A 416 5.89 -11.79 4.24
CA GLU A 416 6.69 -11.60 5.46
C GLU A 416 5.86 -11.82 6.72
N LEU A 417 4.63 -11.28 6.76
CA LEU A 417 3.74 -11.43 7.90
C LEU A 417 3.39 -12.89 8.19
N LEU A 418 3.17 -13.72 7.16
CA LEU A 418 2.90 -15.16 7.34
C LEU A 418 4.09 -15.90 7.94
N VAL A 419 5.32 -15.50 7.59
CA VAL A 419 6.55 -16.03 8.22
C VAL A 419 6.60 -15.66 9.69
N ASP A 420 6.36 -14.40 10.03
CA ASP A 420 6.34 -13.93 11.43
C ASP A 420 5.25 -14.63 12.24
N ILE A 421 4.03 -14.76 11.69
CA ILE A 421 2.94 -15.50 12.31
C ILE A 421 3.32 -16.97 12.53
N CYS A 422 4.01 -17.61 11.57
CA CYS A 422 4.47 -18.99 11.71
C CYS A 422 5.50 -19.14 12.83
N GLN A 423 6.43 -18.18 12.98
CA GLN A 423 7.37 -18.16 14.10
C GLN A 423 6.66 -18.01 15.45
N LEU A 424 5.70 -17.07 15.55
CA LEU A 424 4.92 -16.82 16.76
C LEU A 424 4.05 -18.01 17.18
N LEU A 425 3.32 -18.59 16.21
CA LEU A 425 2.46 -19.75 16.46
C LEU A 425 3.26 -21.05 16.63
N LYS A 426 4.56 -21.02 16.30
CA LYS A 426 5.45 -22.16 16.13
C LYS A 426 5.09 -22.99 14.90
N PRO A 427 6.09 -23.44 14.10
CA PRO A 427 5.86 -24.18 12.86
C PRO A 427 4.91 -25.36 13.00
N THR A 428 5.04 -26.15 14.08
CA THR A 428 4.18 -27.31 14.31
C THR A 428 2.70 -26.97 14.39
N ARG A 429 2.32 -25.94 15.15
CA ARG A 429 0.91 -25.59 15.31
C ARG A 429 0.38 -24.86 14.07
N PHE A 430 1.21 -24.04 13.43
CA PHE A 430 0.88 -23.39 12.17
C PHE A 430 0.52 -24.42 11.10
N VAL A 431 1.39 -25.41 10.87
CA VAL A 431 1.18 -26.50 9.91
C VAL A 431 -0.06 -27.32 10.24
N GLN A 432 -0.22 -27.68 11.53
CA GLN A 432 -1.42 -28.37 12.00
C GLN A 432 -2.71 -27.61 11.66
N LYS A 433 -2.73 -26.29 11.90
CA LYS A 433 -3.89 -25.44 11.63
C LYS A 433 -4.22 -25.36 10.13
N LEU A 434 -3.22 -25.37 9.26
CA LEU A 434 -3.47 -25.46 7.81
C LEU A 434 -4.11 -26.80 7.42
N PHE A 435 -3.64 -27.91 7.97
CA PHE A 435 -4.06 -29.25 7.55
C PHE A 435 -5.28 -29.85 8.28
N PHE A 436 -5.69 -29.34 9.45
CA PHE A 436 -6.84 -29.85 10.23
C PHE A 436 -8.22 -29.39 9.73
N GLY A 437 -8.50 -29.50 8.43
CA GLY A 437 -9.83 -29.34 7.83
C GLY A 437 -10.42 -30.70 7.44
N GLY A 438 -11.57 -31.08 7.99
CA GLY A 438 -12.20 -32.42 7.88
C GLY A 438 -12.65 -32.89 6.48
N TRP A 439 -12.12 -32.33 5.39
CA TRP A 439 -12.44 -32.72 4.01
C TRP A 439 -11.71 -33.98 3.54
N ALA A 440 -10.76 -34.51 4.30
CA ALA A 440 -10.19 -35.84 4.07
C ALA A 440 -11.21 -36.98 4.34
N SER A 441 -12.42 -36.65 4.80
CA SER A 441 -13.54 -37.59 4.88
C SER A 441 -14.17 -37.81 3.50
N PRO A 442 -14.43 -39.06 3.07
CA PRO A 442 -14.91 -39.38 1.72
C PRO A 442 -16.30 -38.83 1.36
N ASN A 443 -17.01 -38.19 2.30
CA ASN A 443 -18.40 -37.72 2.13
C ASN A 443 -18.54 -36.19 2.02
N VAL A 444 -17.44 -35.42 2.01
CA VAL A 444 -17.47 -33.95 1.96
C VAL A 444 -16.82 -33.45 0.67
N SER A 445 -17.45 -32.48 0.00
CA SER A 445 -16.86 -31.82 -1.17
C SER A 445 -15.60 -31.04 -0.77
N ILE A 446 -14.53 -31.18 -1.55
CA ILE A 446 -13.25 -30.50 -1.27
C ILE A 446 -13.42 -28.98 -1.44
N PRO A 447 -13.12 -28.16 -0.41
CA PRO A 447 -13.20 -26.71 -0.50
C PRO A 447 -11.96 -26.16 -1.22
N TRP A 448 -11.94 -26.24 -2.56
CA TRP A 448 -10.75 -25.94 -3.35
C TRP A 448 -10.16 -24.52 -3.13
N LYS A 449 -11.01 -23.52 -2.85
CA LYS A 449 -10.58 -22.15 -2.50
C LYS A 449 -9.72 -22.11 -1.25
N GLU A 450 -10.21 -22.72 -0.20
CA GLU A 450 -9.51 -22.83 1.07
C GLU A 450 -8.22 -23.66 0.92
N VAL A 451 -8.29 -24.77 0.16
CA VAL A 451 -7.12 -25.61 -0.13
C VAL A 451 -6.02 -24.82 -0.82
N GLU A 452 -6.36 -24.08 -1.88
CA GLU A 452 -5.39 -23.29 -2.64
C GLU A 452 -4.70 -22.24 -1.75
N THR A 453 -5.46 -21.51 -0.95
CA THR A 453 -4.88 -20.43 -0.13
C THR A 453 -4.05 -20.96 1.02
N LYS A 454 -4.41 -22.14 1.56
CA LYS A 454 -3.57 -22.88 2.52
C LYS A 454 -2.29 -23.41 1.89
N LEU A 455 -2.32 -23.86 0.63
CA LEU A 455 -1.12 -24.25 -0.12
C LEU A 455 -0.22 -23.04 -0.35
N PHE A 456 -0.78 -21.89 -0.72
CA PHE A 456 -0.05 -20.63 -0.82
C PHE A 456 0.67 -20.28 0.49
N ALA A 457 -0.05 -20.26 1.61
CA ALA A 457 0.56 -19.95 2.92
C ALA A 457 1.62 -20.97 3.32
N LEU A 458 1.38 -22.26 3.07
CA LEU A 458 2.36 -23.33 3.33
C LEU A 458 3.63 -23.17 2.48
N ASN A 459 3.50 -22.74 1.23
CA ASN A 459 4.65 -22.49 0.36
C ASN A 459 5.49 -21.30 0.87
N VAL A 460 4.83 -20.21 1.29
CA VAL A 460 5.46 -19.01 1.83
C VAL A 460 6.35 -19.33 3.04
N VAL A 461 5.89 -20.18 3.96
CA VAL A 461 6.62 -20.49 5.20
C VAL A 461 7.57 -21.70 5.09
N SER A 462 7.84 -22.16 3.86
CA SER A 462 8.57 -23.42 3.63
C SER A 462 9.99 -23.41 4.16
N GLU A 463 10.76 -22.34 3.96
CA GLU A 463 12.14 -22.25 4.44
C GLU A 463 12.23 -22.37 5.97
N LEU A 464 11.31 -21.71 6.69
CA LEU A 464 11.23 -21.78 8.15
C LEU A 464 10.88 -23.19 8.62
N ILE A 465 9.91 -23.84 7.97
CA ILE A 465 9.48 -25.19 8.32
C ILE A 465 10.59 -26.22 8.05
N LEU A 466 11.34 -26.08 6.95
CA LEU A 466 12.42 -27.01 6.60
C LEU A 466 13.63 -26.95 7.55
N GLN A 467 13.79 -25.85 8.30
CA GLN A 467 14.82 -25.73 9.33
C GLN A 467 14.48 -26.52 10.61
N GLU A 468 13.23 -26.93 10.78
CA GLU A 468 12.80 -27.70 11.95
C GLU A 468 13.30 -29.14 11.90
N SER A 469 13.63 -29.68 13.08
CA SER A 469 14.11 -31.06 13.22
C SER A 469 12.99 -32.11 13.08
N GLN A 470 11.73 -31.71 13.26
CA GLN A 470 10.59 -32.60 13.22
C GLN A 470 10.02 -32.70 11.79
N VAL A 471 9.87 -33.92 11.28
CA VAL A 471 9.16 -34.19 10.02
C VAL A 471 7.65 -34.06 10.26
N PHE A 472 6.98 -33.24 9.46
CA PHE A 472 5.52 -33.09 9.51
C PHE A 472 4.83 -34.17 8.66
N ASP A 473 3.56 -34.45 8.97
CA ASP A 473 2.74 -35.35 8.16
C ASP A 473 2.21 -34.61 6.91
N PHE A 474 2.78 -34.91 5.75
CA PHE A 474 2.36 -34.38 4.45
C PHE A 474 1.29 -35.26 3.76
N SER A 475 0.70 -36.24 4.44
CA SER A 475 -0.28 -37.18 3.87
C SER A 475 -1.38 -36.50 3.04
N VAL A 476 -1.88 -35.34 3.48
CA VAL A 476 -2.89 -34.54 2.77
C VAL A 476 -2.38 -34.04 1.41
N ILE A 477 -1.14 -33.54 1.34
CA ILE A 477 -0.51 -33.12 0.08
C ILE A 477 -0.39 -34.32 -0.87
N MET A 478 -0.04 -35.49 -0.35
CA MET A 478 0.09 -36.72 -1.14
C MET A 478 -1.26 -37.18 -1.70
N GLN A 479 -2.33 -37.06 -0.91
CA GLN A 479 -3.69 -37.33 -1.36
C GLN A 479 -4.11 -36.37 -2.48
N LEU A 480 -3.81 -35.08 -2.35
CA LEU A 480 -4.07 -34.08 -3.39
C LEU A 480 -3.32 -34.42 -4.69
N VAL A 481 -2.02 -34.72 -4.61
CA VAL A 481 -1.22 -35.16 -5.77
C VAL A 481 -1.83 -36.40 -6.42
N THR A 482 -2.28 -37.36 -5.63
CA THR A 482 -2.92 -38.59 -6.15
C THR A 482 -4.23 -38.27 -6.87
N ILE A 483 -5.08 -37.42 -6.28
CA ILE A 483 -6.35 -36.97 -6.90
C ILE A 483 -6.04 -36.29 -8.23
N PHE A 484 -5.15 -35.30 -8.26
CA PHE A 484 -4.81 -34.56 -9.47
C PHE A 484 -4.13 -35.42 -10.54
N SER A 485 -3.31 -36.41 -10.16
CA SER A 485 -2.69 -37.34 -11.11
C SER A 485 -3.70 -38.19 -11.89
N SER A 486 -4.92 -38.34 -11.35
CA SER A 486 -6.02 -39.08 -11.99
C SER A 486 -6.95 -38.18 -12.82
N ILE A 487 -6.84 -36.86 -12.68
CA ILE A 487 -7.68 -35.90 -13.39
C ILE A 487 -7.17 -35.74 -14.83
N PRO A 488 -8.02 -35.93 -15.85
CA PRO A 488 -7.63 -35.70 -17.24
C PRO A 488 -7.22 -34.23 -17.47
N PRO A 489 -6.16 -33.94 -18.25
CA PRO A 489 -5.64 -32.58 -18.45
C PRO A 489 -6.68 -31.60 -19.00
N ASN A 490 -7.63 -32.10 -19.82
CA ASN A 490 -8.69 -31.28 -20.41
C ASN A 490 -9.72 -30.74 -19.39
N LYS A 491 -9.70 -31.24 -18.15
CA LYS A 491 -10.52 -30.76 -17.03
C LYS A 491 -9.79 -29.78 -16.12
N LEU A 492 -8.50 -29.54 -16.34
CA LEU A 492 -7.73 -28.50 -15.65
C LEU A 492 -7.99 -27.17 -16.36
N LYS A 493 -9.01 -26.44 -15.90
CA LYS A 493 -9.36 -25.12 -16.43
C LYS A 493 -9.77 -24.19 -15.31
N GLY A 494 -9.60 -22.89 -15.54
CA GLY A 494 -9.98 -21.84 -14.59
C GLY A 494 -9.27 -22.04 -13.24
N PHE A 495 -10.04 -21.91 -12.16
CA PHE A 495 -9.50 -21.94 -10.80
C PHE A 495 -8.66 -23.20 -10.48
N MET A 496 -8.99 -24.34 -11.09
CA MET A 496 -8.25 -25.58 -10.85
C MET A 496 -6.79 -25.49 -11.31
N CYS A 497 -6.45 -24.65 -12.29
CA CYS A 497 -5.06 -24.39 -12.69
C CYS A 497 -4.27 -23.67 -11.59
N ILE A 498 -4.92 -22.73 -10.88
CA ILE A 498 -4.32 -22.02 -9.75
C ILE A 498 -4.05 -22.99 -8.61
N VAL A 499 -5.01 -23.86 -8.28
CA VAL A 499 -4.83 -24.92 -7.26
C VAL A 499 -3.67 -25.83 -7.66
N TYR A 500 -3.60 -26.22 -8.93
CA TYR A 500 -2.55 -27.07 -9.48
C TYR A 500 -1.16 -26.44 -9.31
N ARG A 501 -1.04 -25.16 -9.67
CA ARG A 501 0.18 -24.35 -9.52
C ARG A 501 0.61 -24.28 -8.05
N SER A 502 -0.28 -23.88 -7.14
CA SER A 502 0.01 -23.77 -5.71
C SER A 502 0.41 -25.11 -5.09
N LEU A 503 -0.16 -26.22 -5.55
CA LEU A 503 0.24 -27.56 -5.12
C LEU A 503 1.65 -27.92 -5.63
N ALA A 504 1.97 -27.59 -6.89
CA ALA A 504 3.30 -27.81 -7.43
C ALA A 504 4.36 -27.00 -6.69
N ASP A 505 4.09 -25.74 -6.34
CA ASP A 505 4.99 -24.89 -5.55
C ASP A 505 5.29 -25.53 -4.19
N VAL A 506 4.26 -26.00 -3.47
CA VAL A 506 4.42 -26.74 -2.22
C VAL A 506 5.25 -28.01 -2.44
N VAL A 507 4.95 -28.80 -3.48
CA VAL A 507 5.74 -30.01 -3.75
C VAL A 507 7.21 -29.70 -3.99
N GLY A 508 7.50 -28.66 -4.75
CA GLY A 508 8.88 -28.22 -5.01
C GLY A 508 9.57 -27.80 -3.72
N SER A 509 8.93 -26.95 -2.92
CA SER A 509 9.49 -26.44 -1.67
C SER A 509 9.73 -27.53 -0.63
N TYR A 510 8.84 -28.53 -0.52
CA TYR A 510 8.97 -29.64 0.45
C TYR A 510 9.52 -30.94 -0.17
N SER A 511 10.17 -30.86 -1.33
CA SER A 511 10.72 -31.99 -2.10
C SER A 511 11.56 -32.96 -1.25
N LYS A 512 12.46 -32.45 -0.39
CA LYS A 512 13.28 -33.23 0.56
C LYS A 512 12.49 -34.20 1.44
N TRP A 513 11.31 -33.78 1.89
CA TRP A 513 10.47 -34.62 2.75
C TRP A 513 9.54 -35.49 1.92
N ILE A 514 9.01 -34.96 0.82
CA ILE A 514 8.14 -35.69 -0.10
C ILE A 514 8.87 -36.88 -0.73
N SER A 515 10.16 -36.75 -1.06
CA SER A 515 10.96 -37.82 -1.67
C SER A 515 11.17 -39.03 -0.76
N THR A 516 10.96 -38.90 0.55
CA THR A 516 11.00 -40.02 1.51
C THR A 516 9.81 -40.97 1.33
N PHE A 517 8.70 -40.51 0.75
CA PHE A 517 7.49 -41.30 0.52
C PHE A 517 7.55 -42.05 -0.81
N GLN A 518 8.12 -43.25 -0.78
CA GLN A 518 8.33 -44.10 -1.94
C GLN A 518 7.08 -44.32 -2.82
N THR A 519 5.90 -44.44 -2.21
CA THR A 519 4.64 -44.75 -2.92
C THR A 519 4.12 -43.62 -3.81
N ILE A 520 4.60 -42.38 -3.63
CA ILE A 520 4.10 -41.22 -4.38
C ILE A 520 4.85 -40.93 -5.67
N ALA A 521 6.03 -41.52 -5.89
CA ALA A 521 6.93 -41.10 -6.95
C ALA A 521 6.23 -41.10 -8.33
N ARG A 522 5.49 -42.18 -8.63
CA ARG A 522 4.76 -42.28 -9.90
C ARG A 522 3.57 -41.33 -10.01
N PRO A 523 2.60 -41.28 -9.07
CA PRO A 523 1.55 -40.27 -9.08
C PRO A 523 2.08 -38.84 -9.22
N LEU A 524 3.18 -38.53 -8.54
CA LEU A 524 3.79 -37.21 -8.57
C LEU A 524 4.39 -36.90 -9.95
N LEU A 525 5.14 -37.83 -10.54
CA LEU A 525 5.68 -37.62 -11.90
C LEU A 525 4.56 -37.42 -12.94
N LEU A 526 3.45 -38.16 -12.81
CA LEU A 526 2.28 -37.99 -13.69
C LEU A 526 1.59 -36.63 -13.48
N PHE A 527 1.46 -36.20 -12.23
CA PHE A 527 1.00 -34.86 -11.87
C PHE A 527 1.90 -33.78 -12.49
N LEU A 528 3.21 -33.84 -12.28
CA LEU A 528 4.12 -32.83 -12.82
C LEU A 528 4.10 -32.81 -14.36
N ALA A 529 4.06 -33.99 -15.01
CA ALA A 529 3.96 -34.09 -16.47
C ALA A 529 2.71 -33.40 -17.05
N ALA A 530 1.56 -33.58 -16.38
CA ALA A 530 0.31 -32.93 -16.79
C ALA A 530 0.33 -31.42 -16.54
N GLY A 531 1.00 -30.95 -15.48
CA GLY A 531 1.11 -29.51 -15.17
C GLY A 531 2.13 -28.76 -16.03
N ILE A 532 3.25 -29.39 -16.38
CA ILE A 532 4.23 -28.86 -17.37
C ILE A 532 3.56 -28.65 -18.74
N SER A 533 2.56 -29.46 -19.04
CA SER A 533 1.79 -29.38 -20.27
C SER A 533 0.85 -28.18 -20.35
N GLU A 534 0.61 -27.48 -19.23
CA GLU A 534 -0.33 -26.36 -19.11
C GLU A 534 0.44 -25.04 -18.84
N PRO A 535 0.27 -23.98 -19.66
CA PRO A 535 1.08 -22.76 -19.55
C PRO A 535 1.09 -22.11 -18.16
N GLN A 536 -0.04 -22.14 -17.45
CA GLN A 536 -0.22 -21.45 -16.16
C GLN A 536 0.49 -22.15 -14.99
N SER A 537 0.69 -23.46 -15.08
CA SER A 537 1.37 -24.25 -14.05
C SER A 537 2.76 -24.74 -14.48
N SER A 538 3.17 -24.43 -15.73
CA SER A 538 4.39 -24.94 -16.35
C SER A 538 5.63 -24.67 -15.51
N ASN A 539 5.86 -23.40 -15.14
CA ASN A 539 7.00 -22.97 -14.34
C ASN A 539 7.07 -23.69 -12.99
N SER A 540 6.01 -23.60 -12.17
CA SER A 540 5.93 -24.26 -10.87
C SER A 540 6.14 -25.78 -10.95
N CYS A 541 5.56 -26.44 -11.96
CA CYS A 541 5.72 -27.89 -12.14
C CYS A 541 7.12 -28.27 -12.64
N ALA A 542 7.73 -27.48 -13.52
CA ALA A 542 9.09 -27.69 -14.00
C ALA A 542 10.10 -27.56 -12.84
N SER A 543 9.96 -26.50 -12.03
CA SER A 543 10.80 -26.31 -10.84
C SER A 543 10.60 -27.41 -9.80
N ALA A 544 9.34 -27.80 -9.55
CA ALA A 544 9.04 -28.89 -8.63
C ALA A 544 9.60 -30.24 -9.11
N LEU A 545 9.56 -30.51 -10.43
CA LEU A 545 10.18 -31.69 -11.02
C LEU A 545 11.69 -31.70 -10.80
N ARG A 546 12.35 -30.57 -11.05
CA ARG A 546 13.79 -30.44 -10.81
C ARG A 546 14.13 -30.71 -9.35
N LYS A 547 13.50 -30.00 -8.40
CA LYS A 547 13.76 -30.18 -6.96
C LYS A 547 13.48 -31.61 -6.49
N PHE A 548 12.39 -32.23 -6.95
CA PHE A 548 12.09 -33.63 -6.64
C PHE A 548 13.14 -34.61 -7.20
N CYS A 549 13.68 -34.35 -8.38
CA CYS A 549 14.78 -35.11 -8.96
C CYS A 549 16.13 -34.84 -8.29
N GLU A 550 16.35 -33.64 -7.73
CA GLU A 550 17.53 -33.32 -6.92
C GLU A 550 17.56 -34.16 -5.62
N ASP A 551 16.40 -34.29 -4.97
CA ASP A 551 16.23 -35.06 -3.74
C ASP A 551 15.82 -36.52 -3.98
N ALA A 552 16.14 -37.06 -5.16
CA ALA A 552 15.66 -38.34 -5.66
C ALA A 552 15.94 -39.52 -4.71
N SER A 553 14.89 -40.30 -4.42
CA SER A 553 15.02 -41.59 -3.76
C SER A 553 15.29 -42.72 -4.77
N THR A 554 15.72 -43.89 -4.28
CA THR A 554 16.00 -45.07 -5.12
C THR A 554 14.84 -45.49 -6.03
N VAL A 555 13.61 -45.10 -5.66
CA VAL A 555 12.37 -45.44 -6.38
C VAL A 555 12.25 -44.69 -7.70
N ILE A 556 12.84 -43.50 -7.84
CA ILE A 556 12.80 -42.76 -9.12
C ILE A 556 13.51 -43.55 -10.25
N TYR A 557 14.47 -44.39 -9.90
CA TYR A 557 15.22 -45.22 -10.86
C TYR A 557 14.47 -46.51 -11.27
N GLU A 558 13.28 -46.76 -10.74
CA GLU A 558 12.46 -47.87 -11.21
C GLU A 558 12.08 -47.69 -12.69
N PRO A 559 12.05 -48.76 -13.50
CA PRO A 559 11.82 -48.66 -14.94
C PRO A 559 10.55 -47.89 -15.30
N ALA A 560 9.46 -48.09 -14.54
CA ALA A 560 8.20 -47.41 -14.78
C ALA A 560 8.28 -45.88 -14.58
N ASN A 561 9.10 -45.41 -13.64
CA ASN A 561 9.28 -43.98 -13.34
C ASN A 561 10.22 -43.32 -14.34
N LEU A 562 11.29 -44.03 -14.73
CA LEU A 562 12.19 -43.58 -15.81
C LEU A 562 11.43 -43.41 -17.14
N GLU A 563 10.50 -44.31 -17.46
CA GLU A 563 9.65 -44.17 -18.65
C GLU A 563 8.78 -42.92 -18.62
N VAL A 564 8.23 -42.53 -17.46
CA VAL A 564 7.47 -41.27 -17.33
C VAL A 564 8.38 -40.06 -17.55
N LEU A 565 9.60 -40.05 -16.98
CA LEU A 565 10.57 -38.97 -17.19
C LEU A 565 10.97 -38.81 -18.66
N MET A 566 11.18 -39.92 -19.36
CA MET A 566 11.49 -39.88 -20.79
C MET A 566 10.30 -39.35 -21.60
N TRP A 567 9.08 -39.75 -21.24
CA TRP A 567 7.87 -39.24 -21.89
C TRP A 567 7.72 -37.72 -21.71
N ILE A 568 8.05 -37.17 -20.53
CA ILE A 568 8.10 -35.71 -20.30
C ILE A 568 9.13 -35.06 -21.23
N GLY A 569 10.34 -35.61 -21.32
CA GLY A 569 11.40 -35.06 -22.17
C GLY A 569 11.06 -35.10 -23.67
N GLU A 570 10.47 -36.19 -24.15
CA GLU A 570 9.99 -36.32 -25.54
C GLU A 570 8.85 -35.33 -25.86
N ALA A 571 8.01 -35.01 -24.87
CA ALA A 571 6.92 -34.06 -25.05
C ALA A 571 7.40 -32.62 -25.31
N LEU A 572 8.63 -32.27 -24.90
CA LEU A 572 9.23 -30.95 -25.15
C LEU A 572 9.40 -30.65 -26.64
N GLU A 573 9.55 -31.65 -27.51
CA GLU A 573 9.62 -31.41 -28.97
C GLU A 573 8.28 -30.95 -29.54
N LYS A 574 7.18 -31.50 -29.00
CA LYS A 574 5.82 -31.21 -29.46
C LYS A 574 5.24 -29.94 -28.84
N ARG A 575 5.79 -29.47 -27.71
CA ARG A 575 5.28 -28.33 -26.94
C ARG A 575 6.39 -27.32 -26.69
N GLN A 576 6.16 -26.09 -27.12
CA GLN A 576 7.11 -25.00 -26.95
C GLN A 576 6.91 -24.34 -25.58
N LEU A 577 7.68 -24.77 -24.59
CA LEU A 577 7.71 -24.13 -23.28
C LEU A 577 8.54 -22.83 -23.31
N PRO A 578 8.34 -21.92 -22.34
CA PRO A 578 9.35 -20.91 -22.00
C PRO A 578 10.72 -21.57 -21.81
N LEU A 579 11.80 -20.89 -22.21
CA LEU A 579 13.15 -21.50 -22.17
C LEU A 579 13.59 -21.84 -20.74
N GLU A 580 13.19 -21.04 -19.75
CA GLU A 580 13.47 -21.27 -18.33
C GLU A 580 12.83 -22.57 -17.83
N ASP A 581 11.55 -22.78 -18.10
CA ASP A 581 10.83 -24.02 -17.76
C ASP A 581 11.46 -25.24 -18.45
N GLU A 582 11.85 -25.08 -19.72
CA GLU A 582 12.50 -26.14 -20.49
C GLU A 582 13.86 -26.53 -19.89
N GLU A 583 14.63 -25.55 -19.42
CA GLU A 583 15.92 -25.77 -18.73
C GLU A 583 15.73 -26.55 -17.43
N GLU A 584 14.72 -26.20 -16.62
CA GLU A 584 14.41 -26.89 -15.37
C GLU A 584 14.05 -28.37 -15.61
N VAL A 585 13.23 -28.67 -16.63
CA VAL A 585 12.88 -30.05 -17.00
C VAL A 585 14.10 -30.83 -17.51
N VAL A 586 14.89 -30.23 -18.39
CA VAL A 586 16.10 -30.85 -18.93
C VAL A 586 17.12 -31.11 -17.81
N SER A 587 17.29 -30.18 -16.88
CA SER A 587 18.12 -30.33 -15.68
C SER A 587 17.68 -31.54 -14.85
N ALA A 588 16.38 -31.62 -14.53
CA ALA A 588 15.80 -32.73 -13.76
C ALA A 588 16.12 -34.10 -14.37
N ILE A 589 15.84 -34.25 -15.68
CA ILE A 589 16.07 -35.50 -16.40
C ILE A 589 17.58 -35.82 -16.49
N SER A 590 18.42 -34.82 -16.75
CA SER A 590 19.88 -34.97 -16.80
C SER A 590 20.45 -35.51 -15.51
N MET A 591 19.96 -35.03 -14.37
CA MET A 591 20.40 -35.46 -13.05
C MET A 591 20.10 -36.93 -12.78
N ILE A 592 18.88 -37.36 -13.06
CA ILE A 592 18.49 -38.76 -12.89
C ILE A 592 19.32 -39.67 -13.80
N LEU A 593 19.46 -39.32 -15.07
CA LEU A 593 20.27 -40.11 -16.03
C LEU A 593 21.76 -40.12 -15.67
N GLY A 594 22.28 -39.03 -15.12
CA GLY A 594 23.63 -38.96 -14.59
C GLY A 594 23.92 -40.05 -13.56
N SER A 595 22.95 -40.27 -12.66
CA SER A 595 23.02 -41.22 -11.55
C SER A 595 22.63 -42.67 -11.89
N VAL A 596 22.14 -42.95 -13.10
CA VAL A 596 21.89 -44.33 -13.55
C VAL A 596 23.21 -45.10 -13.68
N THR A 597 23.34 -46.20 -12.92
CA THR A 597 24.55 -47.02 -12.87
C THR A 597 24.71 -47.96 -14.06
N ASN A 598 23.60 -48.45 -14.64
CA ASN A 598 23.62 -49.30 -15.81
C ASN A 598 23.94 -48.48 -17.08
N LYS A 599 25.15 -48.67 -17.61
CA LYS A 599 25.65 -47.94 -18.79
C LYS A 599 24.82 -48.19 -20.05
N GLU A 600 24.32 -49.40 -20.27
CA GLU A 600 23.50 -49.72 -21.45
C GLU A 600 22.15 -49.02 -21.39
N LEU A 601 21.48 -49.09 -20.23
CA LEU A 601 20.22 -48.39 -19.98
C LEU A 601 20.41 -46.87 -20.12
N LYS A 602 21.45 -46.32 -19.47
CA LYS A 602 21.79 -44.89 -19.55
C LYS A 602 22.01 -44.43 -20.99
N ASN A 603 22.77 -45.19 -21.77
CA ASN A 603 23.02 -44.87 -23.19
C ASN A 603 21.73 -44.95 -24.01
N SER A 604 20.86 -45.94 -23.76
CA SER A 604 19.58 -46.04 -24.48
C SER A 604 18.64 -44.87 -24.18
N LEU A 605 18.57 -44.42 -22.92
CA LEU A 605 17.71 -43.32 -22.49
C LEU A 605 18.22 -41.98 -23.04
N LEU A 606 19.54 -41.75 -22.98
CA LEU A 606 20.18 -40.58 -23.57
C LEU A 606 19.98 -40.51 -25.09
N ALA A 607 20.14 -41.64 -25.79
CA ALA A 607 19.90 -41.69 -27.23
C ALA A 607 18.43 -41.37 -27.57
N ARG A 608 17.49 -41.81 -26.72
CA ARG A 608 16.05 -41.57 -26.91
C ARG A 608 15.67 -40.10 -26.71
N LEU A 609 16.24 -39.41 -25.74
CA LEU A 609 16.00 -37.98 -25.52
C LEU A 609 16.63 -37.10 -26.60
N LEU A 610 17.88 -37.41 -26.98
CA LEU A 610 18.64 -36.60 -27.93
C LEU A 610 18.23 -36.84 -29.39
N SER A 611 17.51 -37.93 -29.70
CA SER A 611 17.07 -38.24 -31.07
C SER A 611 16.32 -37.08 -31.71
N SER A 612 15.36 -36.49 -30.98
CA SER A 612 14.60 -35.30 -31.37
C SER A 612 15.49 -34.10 -31.70
N CYS A 613 16.52 -33.87 -30.88
CA CYS A 613 17.48 -32.78 -31.08
C CYS A 613 18.33 -33.01 -32.32
N TYR A 614 18.81 -34.24 -32.54
CA TYR A 614 19.56 -34.62 -33.74
C TYR A 614 18.71 -34.54 -35.00
N GLU A 615 17.43 -34.93 -34.94
CA GLU A 615 16.50 -34.80 -36.07
C GLU A 615 16.19 -33.34 -36.42
N ALA A 616 15.97 -32.49 -35.41
CA ALA A 616 15.72 -31.05 -35.62
C ALA A 616 16.93 -30.35 -36.26
N ILE A 617 18.14 -30.62 -35.74
CA ILE A 617 19.39 -30.10 -36.30
C ILE A 617 19.64 -30.68 -37.70
N GLY A 618 19.39 -31.98 -37.88
CA GLY A 618 19.55 -32.67 -39.18
C GLY A 618 18.63 -32.10 -40.26
N LYS A 619 17.38 -31.76 -39.94
CA LYS A 619 16.46 -31.08 -40.87
C LYS A 619 17.00 -29.73 -41.32
N LEU A 620 17.52 -28.92 -40.39
CA LEU A 620 18.15 -27.64 -40.72
C LEU A 620 19.36 -27.80 -41.65
N VAL A 621 20.22 -28.79 -41.37
CA VAL A 621 21.44 -29.06 -42.17
C VAL A 621 21.09 -29.59 -43.56
N ASN A 622 20.10 -30.48 -43.67
CA ASN A 622 19.70 -31.10 -44.94
C ASN A 622 18.94 -30.11 -45.84
N GLU A 623 18.04 -29.29 -45.28
CA GLU A 623 17.28 -28.29 -46.05
C GLU A 623 18.12 -27.06 -46.43
N GLY A 624 19.16 -26.75 -45.62
CA GLY A 624 20.21 -25.74 -45.89
C GLY A 624 20.93 -25.89 -47.23
N SER A 625 20.82 -27.05 -47.87
CA SER A 625 21.45 -27.38 -49.15
C SER A 625 20.59 -27.11 -50.39
N SER A 626 19.34 -26.63 -50.23
CA SER A 626 18.39 -26.45 -51.33
C SER A 626 17.88 -25.00 -51.45
N ASP A 627 17.69 -24.49 -52.67
CA ASP A 627 17.14 -23.16 -53.01
C ASP A 627 15.67 -22.92 -52.56
N SER A 628 15.15 -23.77 -51.67
CA SER A 628 13.74 -23.83 -51.21
C SER A 628 13.34 -22.71 -50.24
N PHE A 629 14.31 -22.01 -49.62
CA PHE A 629 14.07 -20.95 -48.63
C PHE A 629 13.25 -19.75 -49.12
N ARG A 630 13.20 -19.53 -50.43
CA ARG A 630 12.40 -18.43 -51.01
C ARG A 630 10.89 -18.72 -51.05
N GLN A 631 10.45 -19.96 -50.89
CA GLN A 631 9.05 -20.34 -51.13
C GLN A 631 8.19 -20.40 -49.86
N ASN A 632 8.76 -20.51 -48.65
CA ASN A 632 7.98 -20.46 -47.41
C ASN A 632 8.80 -20.03 -46.16
N PRO A 633 8.93 -18.71 -45.90
CA PRO A 633 9.67 -18.18 -44.75
C PRO A 633 9.19 -18.66 -43.37
N ALA A 634 7.89 -18.96 -43.23
CA ALA A 634 7.31 -19.45 -41.98
C ALA A 634 7.80 -20.86 -41.62
N ALA A 635 7.87 -21.77 -42.60
CA ALA A 635 8.38 -23.13 -42.41
C ALA A 635 9.86 -23.11 -42.00
N TYR A 636 10.67 -22.25 -42.66
CA TYR A 636 12.07 -22.08 -42.29
C TYR A 636 12.26 -21.58 -40.86
N THR A 637 11.44 -20.60 -40.44
CA THR A 637 11.50 -20.02 -39.09
C THR A 637 11.15 -21.08 -38.02
N GLN A 638 10.18 -21.96 -38.29
CA GLN A 638 9.86 -23.08 -37.40
C GLN A 638 11.00 -24.10 -37.29
N ILE A 639 11.68 -24.42 -38.40
CA ILE A 639 12.82 -25.35 -38.43
C ILE A 639 14.04 -24.75 -37.74
N LEU A 640 14.30 -23.46 -37.95
CA LEU A 640 15.37 -22.74 -37.25
C LEU A 640 15.12 -22.70 -35.74
N ASN A 641 13.88 -22.41 -35.32
CA ASN A 641 13.50 -22.39 -33.90
C ASN A 641 13.59 -23.77 -33.24
N SER A 642 13.19 -24.85 -33.93
CA SER A 642 13.31 -26.21 -33.40
C SER A 642 14.76 -26.66 -33.30
N ALA A 643 15.60 -26.32 -34.28
CA ALA A 643 17.04 -26.60 -34.24
C ALA A 643 17.76 -25.79 -33.16
N ALA A 644 17.42 -24.51 -32.98
CA ALA A 644 17.95 -23.66 -31.92
C ALA A 644 17.61 -24.20 -30.53
N ARG A 645 16.36 -24.60 -30.29
CA ARG A 645 15.95 -25.29 -29.05
C ARG A 645 16.65 -26.64 -28.88
N GLY A 646 16.80 -27.42 -29.95
CA GLY A 646 17.55 -28.69 -29.92
C GLY A 646 19.01 -28.52 -29.49
N LEU A 647 19.68 -27.47 -29.99
CA LEU A 647 21.03 -27.11 -29.58
C LEU A 647 21.08 -26.65 -28.11
N TYR A 648 20.11 -25.85 -27.68
CA TYR A 648 20.00 -25.39 -26.30
C TYR A 648 19.84 -26.58 -25.33
N ARG A 649 18.90 -27.50 -25.60
CA ARG A 649 18.73 -28.75 -24.83
C ARG A 649 20.03 -29.54 -24.76
N TRP A 650 20.70 -29.72 -25.90
CA TRP A 650 21.96 -30.45 -25.96
C TRP A 650 23.05 -29.81 -25.09
N GLN A 651 23.14 -28.48 -25.11
CA GLN A 651 24.04 -27.72 -24.25
C GLN A 651 23.71 -27.92 -22.76
N CYS A 652 22.43 -27.84 -22.38
CA CYS A 652 21.98 -28.07 -21.00
C CYS A 652 22.28 -29.50 -20.54
N PHE A 653 21.90 -30.53 -21.32
CA PHE A 653 22.22 -31.94 -21.03
C PHE A 653 23.72 -32.13 -20.83
N GLY A 654 24.53 -31.58 -21.73
CA GLY A 654 25.99 -31.65 -21.68
C GLY A 654 26.58 -31.00 -20.42
N PHE A 655 26.11 -29.79 -20.08
CA PHE A 655 26.57 -29.06 -18.90
C PHE A 655 26.31 -29.84 -17.61
N TYR A 656 25.08 -30.33 -17.40
CA TYR A 656 24.72 -31.06 -16.19
C TYR A 656 25.40 -32.43 -16.07
N LEU A 657 25.55 -33.16 -17.18
CA LEU A 657 26.30 -34.43 -17.19
C LEU A 657 27.78 -34.21 -16.83
N ILE A 658 28.41 -33.14 -17.31
CA ILE A 658 29.80 -32.79 -16.98
C ILE A 658 29.94 -32.41 -15.51
N CYS A 659 29.01 -31.59 -14.99
CA CYS A 659 29.00 -31.21 -13.58
C CYS A 659 28.84 -32.41 -12.64
N LEU A 660 28.00 -33.39 -12.98
CA LEU A 660 27.83 -34.63 -12.22
C LEU A 660 29.06 -35.52 -12.26
N CYS A 661 29.73 -35.63 -13.41
CA CYS A 661 31.01 -36.35 -13.51
C CYS A 661 32.07 -35.75 -12.58
N LYS A 662 32.19 -34.41 -12.52
CA LYS A 662 33.12 -33.73 -11.59
C LYS A 662 32.78 -33.93 -10.12
N LYS A 663 31.49 -34.00 -9.77
CA LYS A 663 31.03 -34.16 -8.38
C LYS A 663 31.21 -35.59 -7.84
N ASN A 664 31.27 -36.60 -8.71
CA ASN A 664 31.57 -37.99 -8.36
C ASN A 664 33.08 -38.30 -8.31
N GLU A 665 33.94 -37.37 -8.77
CA GLU A 665 35.40 -37.48 -8.72
C GLU A 665 36.02 -36.82 -7.46
N THR A 666 35.21 -36.09 -6.68
CA THR A 666 35.54 -35.50 -5.38
C THR A 666 34.84 -36.23 -4.25
#